data_AF-A0A1H6AZC9-F1
#
_entry.id   AF-A0A1H6AZC9-F1
#
_cell.length_a   1.000
_cell.length_b   1.000
_cell.length_c   1.000
_cell.angle_alpha   90.00
_cell.angle_beta   90.00
_cell.angle_gamma   90.00
#
_symmetry.space_group_name_H-M   'P 1'
#
loop_
_entity.id
_entity.type
_entity.pdbx_description
1 polymer ?
#
loop_
_entity_poly.entity_id
_entity_poly.type
_entity_poly.pdbx_seq_one_letter_code
_entity_poly.pdbx_strand_id
1 'polypeptide(L)'
;MYRTRKSLIIALMGIGALYGCNTEEYAEPNSSAAYTESSYGLPTLCADGMDWASDSEVTAIENLVELAESNSVVTLPAGCFKMNNQLTIDSKSNLVLKGAGIAKTFLDFSDVDGKDGIAISGGSNITISDLQVSEASKNGIKADGVEGIIIRDVAAVWMEVPRARDENGNLRGTYGIYPVKSQNVLIEDTWSYGSADAGIYVGQTIGAVVRNNVAEKNIAGIEIENSSSVDVYGNLALGNTGGVLLFDLPGATTIGRLVDDVRIFDNDIRDNNLVNYVDTTCQNGLGGCGVVGIVPPGTGIVILSGRNGEFFNNTITNHDSMAVAMTSYLLVNGDPEAYSPLSGSSEGAAIANLWNPVPTNMYFHDNEITNVGANPNGALIEDMILAYNLKHLAFPAIFYDGAGESLIRSQMFAPIRDALNAQTSSQLWNYLTEFTEQDANCMISNGDTSVGVLVDHTDPMAIVRYSEDPASADFLYEGPHQSLLRTGCDTKQPLAVNTVIIDGKTYGFGVDSPEDGDSATPDIPNGIVGNDQCSATGSDINWAAITRESASYGENCVNLSQYRLFEDSTDPTQNLNISASGKGTLYEMNVELFTDYARKYRFVVMPSDVAANYREQEVFDFPVGTILIKTFVLPSNTTNAMGVDEEIIETRLLIHRSSGWVALPYVWNEDKTDATLTAVSVPFERSVVHKGETLNFTYEVPSRNECTLCHKVESEVTDPSGNNQPQGFSPIGPKARNMNSTRAVAAGSPINQLLHWENLGLIASLPNTPENLPAVPEFDTEAGASNLTDAELEDYAKAYLDVNCAHCHRTEGKAASNPFKFEYWRSGTSEMGICARGVTFHKGPSPFVIVPGDPDNSVLHYRINVDNGNMMPELGRHVVHQEGVKLIADWIYSIDTTGWSCVE
;
A
#
# COMPACT_ATOMS: atom_id res chain seq x y z
N MET A 1 24.28 -24.19 12.59
CA MET A 1 24.08 -25.65 12.35
C MET A 1 22.75 -25.79 11.64
N TYR A 2 22.58 -26.79 10.76
CA TYR A 2 21.42 -27.03 9.87
C TYR A 2 21.43 -26.31 8.50
N ARG A 3 22.40 -26.71 7.67
CA ARG A 3 22.20 -26.90 6.22
C ARG A 3 22.16 -28.40 5.96
N THR A 4 21.03 -28.94 5.56
CA THR A 4 20.92 -30.32 5.01
C THR A 4 19.82 -30.30 3.96
N ARG A 5 20.19 -30.16 2.68
CA ARG A 5 20.39 -31.24 1.70
C ARG A 5 19.16 -32.16 1.55
N LYS A 6 18.41 -31.93 0.47
CA LYS A 6 17.57 -32.93 -0.23
C LYS A 6 18.36 -34.21 -0.42
N SER A 7 18.02 -35.28 0.30
CA SER A 7 18.32 -36.70 0.00
C SER A 7 17.86 -37.55 1.19
N LEU A 8 16.71 -38.24 1.13
CA LEU A 8 16.57 -39.58 1.74
C LEU A 8 15.22 -40.32 1.48
N ILE A 9 14.93 -40.78 0.25
CA ILE A 9 14.17 -42.04 0.06
C ILE A 9 14.77 -42.82 -1.12
N ILE A 10 16.03 -43.25 -0.99
CA ILE A 10 16.59 -44.34 -1.80
C ILE A 10 17.37 -45.25 -0.85
N ALA A 11 16.65 -46.05 -0.06
CA ALA A 11 17.26 -47.11 0.74
C ALA A 11 16.35 -48.33 1.00
N LEU A 12 15.28 -48.52 0.20
CA LEU A 12 14.37 -49.67 0.36
C LEU A 12 14.01 -50.43 -0.93
N MET A 13 14.66 -50.16 -2.07
CA MET A 13 14.51 -50.99 -3.26
C MET A 13 15.83 -51.63 -3.67
N GLY A 14 16.01 -52.88 -3.26
CA GLY A 14 16.97 -53.77 -3.88
C GLY A 14 16.53 -54.09 -5.31
N ILE A 15 17.38 -53.70 -6.27
CA ILE A 15 17.65 -54.34 -7.57
C ILE A 15 16.44 -54.97 -8.28
N GLY A 16 15.89 -54.24 -9.27
CA GLY A 16 15.04 -54.83 -10.30
C GLY A 16 14.48 -53.81 -11.29
N ALA A 17 15.05 -53.79 -12.50
CA ALA A 17 14.60 -53.10 -13.72
C ALA A 17 14.87 -51.58 -13.85
N LEU A 18 16.08 -51.28 -14.35
CA LEU A 18 16.31 -50.17 -15.29
C LEU A 18 15.50 -50.42 -16.57
N TYR A 19 14.69 -49.45 -17.01
CA TYR A 19 14.45 -49.16 -18.43
C TYR A 19 13.93 -47.72 -18.62
N GLY A 20 14.68 -46.95 -19.40
CA GLY A 20 14.15 -45.87 -20.26
C GLY A 20 14.10 -44.45 -19.69
N CYS A 21 15.20 -43.70 -19.80
CA CYS A 21 15.09 -42.27 -20.05
C CYS A 21 14.50 -42.07 -21.45
N ASN A 22 13.43 -41.28 -21.57
CA ASN A 22 13.13 -40.54 -22.78
C ASN A 22 12.76 -39.11 -22.40
N THR A 23 13.49 -38.18 -23.00
CA THR A 23 13.18 -36.76 -23.11
C THR A 23 12.05 -36.60 -24.13
N GLU A 24 10.82 -36.42 -23.68
CA GLU A 24 9.71 -35.94 -24.51
C GLU A 24 8.89 -34.94 -23.68
N GLU A 25 8.31 -33.97 -24.39
CA GLU A 25 7.51 -32.83 -23.94
C GLU A 25 6.79 -33.03 -22.60
N TYR A 26 6.83 -32.01 -21.73
CA TYR A 26 5.85 -31.89 -20.64
C TYR A 26 4.46 -31.87 -21.27
N ALA A 27 3.81 -33.03 -21.31
CA ALA A 27 2.39 -33.09 -21.55
C ALA A 27 1.72 -32.36 -20.38
N GLU A 28 0.91 -31.34 -20.71
CA GLU A 28 -0.03 -30.67 -19.82
C GLU A 28 -0.61 -31.68 -18.81
N PRO A 29 -0.45 -31.48 -17.49
CA PRO A 29 -1.14 -32.32 -16.53
C PRO A 29 -2.64 -32.10 -16.75
N ASN A 30 -3.37 -33.20 -17.04
CA ASN A 30 -4.81 -33.21 -17.21
C ASN A 30 -5.47 -32.36 -16.11
N SER A 31 -5.97 -31.17 -16.47
CA SER A 31 -6.94 -30.48 -15.62
C SER A 31 -8.15 -31.38 -15.49
N SER A 32 -8.60 -31.57 -14.25
CA SER A 32 -9.81 -32.32 -13.94
C SER A 32 -11.04 -31.60 -14.52
N ALA A 33 -11.39 -31.94 -15.76
CA ALA A 33 -12.65 -31.66 -16.46
C ALA A 33 -13.07 -30.18 -16.67
N ALA A 34 -13.86 -29.94 -17.71
CA ALA A 34 -14.59 -28.68 -17.88
C ALA A 34 -15.59 -28.52 -16.71
N TYR A 35 -15.39 -27.52 -15.86
CA TYR A 35 -16.32 -27.18 -14.79
C TYR A 35 -17.36 -26.15 -15.26
N THR A 36 -18.44 -26.01 -14.49
CA THR A 36 -19.49 -25.04 -14.80
C THR A 36 -19.04 -23.66 -14.33
N GLU A 37 -18.83 -22.75 -15.29
CA GLU A 37 -18.51 -21.33 -15.08
C GLU A 37 -19.60 -20.65 -14.23
N SER A 38 -19.25 -19.53 -13.60
CA SER A 38 -20.20 -18.73 -12.85
C SER A 38 -21.26 -18.07 -13.75
N SER A 39 -22.27 -17.45 -13.14
CA SER A 39 -23.29 -16.67 -13.86
C SER A 39 -22.75 -15.45 -14.59
N TYR A 40 -21.54 -14.99 -14.24
CA TYR A 40 -20.88 -13.86 -14.90
C TYR A 40 -20.20 -14.25 -16.22
N GLY A 41 -19.87 -15.53 -16.41
CA GLY A 41 -19.19 -16.01 -17.61
C GLY A 41 -17.76 -15.49 -17.71
N LEU A 42 -17.30 -15.20 -18.94
CA LEU A 42 -15.96 -14.65 -19.18
C LEU A 42 -16.00 -13.12 -19.16
N PRO A 43 -15.01 -12.45 -18.52
CA PRO A 43 -14.97 -11.00 -18.49
C PRO A 43 -14.64 -10.42 -19.86
N THR A 44 -15.05 -9.18 -20.08
CA THR A 44 -14.75 -8.39 -21.30
C THR A 44 -14.32 -7.00 -20.90
N LEU A 45 -13.36 -6.39 -21.62
CA LEU A 45 -12.94 -4.99 -21.37
C LEU A 45 -14.03 -3.98 -21.70
N CYS A 46 -14.93 -4.35 -22.61
CA CYS A 46 -16.03 -3.53 -23.06
C CYS A 46 -17.12 -4.45 -23.60
N ALA A 47 -18.38 -4.15 -23.30
CA ALA A 47 -19.51 -4.93 -23.80
C ALA A 47 -19.71 -4.76 -25.32
N ASP A 48 -20.20 -5.81 -25.97
CA ASP A 48 -20.52 -5.79 -27.41
C ASP A 48 -21.48 -4.63 -27.75
N GLY A 49 -21.05 -3.77 -28.68
CA GLY A 49 -21.84 -2.64 -29.17
C GLY A 49 -21.77 -1.38 -28.31
N MET A 50 -20.89 -1.32 -27.30
CA MET A 50 -20.52 -0.06 -26.64
C MET A 50 -19.31 0.58 -27.33
N ASP A 51 -19.35 1.90 -27.46
CA ASP A 51 -18.23 2.70 -27.98
C ASP A 51 -17.28 3.10 -26.84
N TRP A 52 -15.99 3.17 -27.15
CA TRP A 52 -14.99 3.72 -26.24
C TRP A 52 -15.15 5.24 -26.12
N ALA A 53 -15.08 5.74 -24.88
CA ALA A 53 -15.09 7.15 -24.58
C ALA A 53 -13.86 7.85 -25.17
N SER A 54 -14.01 9.13 -25.54
CA SER A 54 -12.91 9.98 -25.94
C SER A 54 -12.00 10.33 -24.77
N ASP A 55 -10.74 10.70 -25.02
CA ASP A 55 -9.79 11.15 -23.99
C ASP A 55 -10.37 12.26 -23.11
N SER A 56 -11.13 13.19 -23.71
CA SER A 56 -11.78 14.28 -22.97
C SER A 56 -12.88 13.80 -22.01
N GLU A 57 -13.59 12.72 -22.35
CA GLU A 57 -14.60 12.10 -21.48
C GLU A 57 -13.93 11.30 -20.35
N VAL A 58 -12.83 10.61 -20.65
CA VAL A 58 -12.03 9.91 -19.64
C VAL A 58 -11.46 10.91 -18.62
N THR A 59 -10.79 11.97 -19.07
CA THR A 59 -10.27 13.03 -18.20
C THR A 59 -11.38 13.69 -17.38
N ALA A 60 -12.59 13.84 -17.94
CA ALA A 60 -13.73 14.36 -17.18
C ALA A 60 -14.15 13.43 -16.04
N ILE A 61 -14.16 12.11 -16.26
CA ILE A 61 -14.46 11.10 -15.23
C ILE A 61 -13.39 11.07 -14.15
N GLU A 62 -12.11 11.08 -14.53
CA GLU A 62 -11.01 11.10 -13.58
C GLU A 62 -11.09 12.34 -12.69
N ASN A 63 -11.31 13.52 -13.29
CA ASN A 63 -11.52 14.76 -12.55
C ASN A 63 -12.77 14.68 -11.66
N LEU A 64 -13.87 14.10 -12.15
CA LEU A 64 -15.10 13.98 -11.38
C LEU A 64 -14.89 13.22 -10.06
N VAL A 65 -14.15 12.11 -10.11
CA VAL A 65 -13.86 11.29 -8.93
C VAL A 65 -12.86 11.98 -8.01
N GLU A 66 -11.76 12.50 -8.56
CA GLU A 66 -10.69 13.15 -7.80
C GLU A 66 -11.17 14.40 -7.05
N LEU A 67 -12.15 15.10 -7.62
CA LEU A 67 -12.74 16.32 -7.06
C LEU A 67 -13.92 16.09 -6.13
N ALA A 68 -14.41 14.87 -6.04
CA ALA A 68 -15.54 14.56 -5.22
C ALA A 68 -15.24 14.88 -3.75
N GLU A 69 -16.11 15.66 -3.12
CA GLU A 69 -15.99 16.00 -1.70
C GLU A 69 -16.79 15.03 -0.84
N SER A 70 -16.56 15.09 0.47
CA SER A 70 -17.39 14.39 1.42
C SER A 70 -18.88 14.72 1.22
N ASN A 71 -19.76 13.74 1.42
CA ASN A 71 -21.21 13.80 1.20
C ASN A 71 -21.65 13.88 -0.28
N SER A 72 -20.76 13.55 -1.22
CA SER A 72 -21.06 13.56 -2.66
C SER A 72 -21.49 12.19 -3.17
N VAL A 73 -22.32 12.20 -4.20
CA VAL A 73 -22.58 11.04 -5.07
C VAL A 73 -21.94 11.30 -6.43
N VAL A 74 -20.98 10.48 -6.80
CA VAL A 74 -20.30 10.48 -8.10
C VAL A 74 -20.91 9.38 -8.95
N THR A 75 -21.67 9.77 -9.98
CA THR A 75 -22.30 8.82 -10.91
C THR A 75 -21.54 8.78 -12.23
N LEU A 76 -20.97 7.63 -12.55
CA LEU A 76 -20.33 7.37 -13.83
C LEU A 76 -21.36 6.84 -14.84
N PRO A 77 -21.34 7.34 -16.09
CA PRO A 77 -22.25 6.86 -17.12
C PRO A 77 -21.92 5.42 -17.55
N ALA A 78 -22.86 4.79 -18.26
CA ALA A 78 -22.55 3.59 -19.02
C ALA A 78 -21.57 3.94 -20.15
N GLY A 79 -20.59 3.08 -20.40
CA GLY A 79 -19.56 3.28 -21.40
C GLY A 79 -18.29 2.50 -21.08
N CYS A 80 -17.35 2.56 -22.02
CA CYS A 80 -16.04 1.94 -21.89
C CYS A 80 -14.97 3.03 -21.83
N PHE A 81 -14.24 3.08 -20.73
CA PHE A 81 -13.33 4.17 -20.39
C PHE A 81 -11.92 3.60 -20.29
N LYS A 82 -11.06 3.97 -21.23
CA LYS A 82 -9.64 3.64 -21.17
C LYS A 82 -8.94 4.67 -20.31
N MET A 83 -8.63 4.30 -19.07
CA MET A 83 -8.16 5.21 -18.03
C MET A 83 -6.73 5.66 -18.29
N ASN A 84 -6.42 6.91 -17.95
CA ASN A 84 -5.07 7.46 -18.01
C ASN A 84 -4.37 7.39 -16.65
N ASN A 85 -5.15 7.36 -15.56
CA ASN A 85 -4.67 7.37 -14.18
C ASN A 85 -5.50 6.46 -13.28
N GLN A 86 -4.97 6.18 -12.09
CA GLN A 86 -5.77 5.63 -10.99
C GLN A 86 -6.86 6.63 -10.57
N LEU A 87 -8.00 6.11 -10.14
CA LEU A 87 -9.04 6.92 -9.49
C LEU A 87 -8.76 6.99 -7.99
N THR A 88 -8.59 8.20 -7.44
CA THR A 88 -8.20 8.36 -6.02
C THR A 88 -9.33 8.98 -5.19
N ILE A 89 -9.56 8.41 -4.01
CA ILE A 89 -10.48 8.92 -2.98
C ILE A 89 -9.69 9.01 -1.67
N ASP A 90 -9.16 10.19 -1.34
CA ASP A 90 -8.36 10.42 -0.14
C ASP A 90 -9.15 11.15 0.95
N SER A 91 -9.26 10.51 2.11
CA SER A 91 -9.76 11.09 3.36
C SER A 91 -11.16 11.70 3.25
N LYS A 92 -12.05 11.06 2.46
CA LYS A 92 -13.43 11.50 2.21
C LYS A 92 -14.43 10.80 3.13
N SER A 93 -15.53 11.47 3.45
CA SER A 93 -16.60 10.93 4.29
C SER A 93 -17.94 10.92 3.56
N ASN A 94 -18.77 9.88 3.73
CA ASN A 94 -20.11 9.78 3.15
C ASN A 94 -20.12 9.94 1.62
N LEU A 95 -19.14 9.36 0.93
CA LEU A 95 -19.00 9.47 -0.53
C LEU A 95 -19.48 8.20 -1.21
N VAL A 96 -20.27 8.35 -2.27
CA VAL A 96 -20.71 7.24 -3.12
C VAL A 96 -20.10 7.39 -4.50
N LEU A 97 -19.34 6.41 -4.98
CA LEU A 97 -18.94 6.27 -6.37
C LEU A 97 -19.77 5.14 -6.99
N LYS A 98 -20.56 5.46 -8.02
CA LYS A 98 -21.53 4.55 -8.60
C LYS A 98 -21.47 4.58 -10.13
N GLY A 99 -21.39 3.42 -10.78
CA GLY A 99 -21.57 3.31 -12.22
C GLY A 99 -23.02 3.03 -12.64
N ALA A 100 -23.22 2.64 -13.90
CA ALA A 100 -24.53 2.29 -14.44
C ALA A 100 -24.87 0.78 -14.32
N GLY A 101 -23.93 0.00 -13.80
CA GLY A 101 -23.99 -1.43 -13.54
C GLY A 101 -22.67 -2.12 -13.89
N ILE A 102 -22.40 -3.24 -13.22
CA ILE A 102 -21.19 -4.07 -13.39
C ILE A 102 -20.91 -4.44 -14.87
N ALA A 103 -21.95 -4.62 -15.68
CA ALA A 103 -21.87 -4.94 -17.10
C ALA A 103 -22.13 -3.73 -18.03
N LYS A 104 -22.01 -2.51 -17.52
CA LYS A 104 -22.31 -1.27 -18.27
C LYS A 104 -21.28 -0.17 -18.14
N THR A 105 -20.63 -0.04 -16.98
CA THR A 105 -19.55 0.93 -16.77
C THR A 105 -18.24 0.17 -16.65
N PHE A 106 -17.41 0.25 -17.70
CA PHE A 106 -16.14 -0.47 -17.81
C PHE A 106 -14.99 0.52 -17.68
N LEU A 107 -14.16 0.35 -16.65
CA LEU A 107 -12.93 1.10 -16.44
C LEU A 107 -11.74 0.19 -16.76
N ASP A 108 -11.03 0.48 -17.85
CA ASP A 108 -9.87 -0.27 -18.32
C ASP A 108 -8.58 0.47 -17.96
N PHE A 109 -7.75 -0.16 -17.12
CA PHE A 109 -6.48 0.39 -16.63
C PHE A 109 -5.27 -0.26 -17.28
N SER A 110 -5.43 -0.93 -18.44
CA SER A 110 -4.34 -1.65 -19.12
C SER A 110 -3.09 -0.80 -19.33
N ASP A 111 -3.27 0.51 -19.56
CA ASP A 111 -2.23 1.50 -19.88
C ASP A 111 -1.72 2.27 -18.64
N VAL A 112 -2.22 1.94 -17.44
CA VAL A 112 -1.83 2.61 -16.18
C VAL A 112 -0.87 1.72 -15.39
N ASP A 113 0.42 2.04 -15.45
CA ASP A 113 1.46 1.24 -14.79
C ASP A 113 1.74 1.65 -13.35
N GLY A 114 2.01 0.66 -12.51
CA GLY A 114 2.47 0.87 -11.14
C GLY A 114 1.43 1.50 -10.19
N LYS A 115 0.17 1.64 -10.61
CA LYS A 115 -0.92 2.21 -9.81
C LYS A 115 -2.07 1.19 -9.60
N ASP A 116 -2.94 1.46 -8.63
CA ASP A 116 -4.19 0.71 -8.43
C ASP A 116 -5.25 1.20 -9.44
N GLY A 117 -6.35 0.46 -9.63
CA GLY A 117 -7.48 0.95 -10.42
C GLY A 117 -8.23 2.05 -9.67
N ILE A 118 -8.80 1.70 -8.52
CA ILE A 118 -9.40 2.64 -7.57
C ILE A 118 -8.63 2.57 -6.24
N ALA A 119 -8.05 3.69 -5.81
CA ALA A 119 -7.30 3.83 -4.58
C ALA A 119 -8.06 4.70 -3.57
N ILE A 120 -8.50 4.10 -2.47
CA ILE A 120 -9.17 4.78 -1.35
C ILE A 120 -8.22 4.78 -0.17
N SER A 121 -7.94 5.95 0.40
CA SER A 121 -7.03 6.11 1.54
C SER A 121 -7.70 6.89 2.66
N GLY A 122 -7.92 6.26 3.81
CA GLY A 122 -8.62 6.87 4.93
C GLY A 122 -10.09 7.19 4.63
N GLY A 123 -10.70 7.99 5.50
CA GLY A 123 -12.09 8.41 5.34
C GLY A 123 -13.09 7.45 5.98
N SER A 124 -14.38 7.70 5.74
CA SER A 124 -15.46 6.99 6.42
C SER A 124 -16.76 6.91 5.63
N ASN A 125 -17.53 5.84 5.75
CA ASN A 125 -18.80 5.65 5.04
C ASN A 125 -18.65 5.88 3.52
N ILE A 126 -17.79 5.09 2.88
CA ILE A 126 -17.56 5.16 1.43
C ILE A 126 -18.29 4.01 0.76
N THR A 127 -18.98 4.26 -0.36
CA THR A 127 -19.64 3.22 -1.15
C THR A 127 -19.11 3.22 -2.57
N ILE A 128 -18.66 2.06 -3.06
CA ILE A 128 -18.33 1.83 -4.47
C ILE A 128 -19.35 0.84 -5.02
N SER A 129 -19.99 1.18 -6.14
CA SER A 129 -21.02 0.31 -6.73
C SER A 129 -21.12 0.35 -8.25
N ASP A 130 -21.71 -0.69 -8.82
CA ASP A 130 -22.24 -0.71 -10.19
C ASP A 130 -21.21 -0.46 -11.31
N LEU A 131 -19.99 -1.00 -11.20
CA LEU A 131 -18.93 -0.81 -12.20
C LEU A 131 -17.95 -2.00 -12.30
N GLN A 132 -17.21 -2.08 -13.39
CA GLN A 132 -16.09 -3.01 -13.57
C GLN A 132 -14.76 -2.26 -13.63
N VAL A 133 -13.79 -2.70 -12.85
CA VAL A 133 -12.37 -2.32 -12.92
C VAL A 133 -11.60 -3.47 -13.59
N SER A 134 -10.85 -3.15 -14.65
CA SER A 134 -10.13 -4.16 -15.44
C SER A 134 -8.65 -3.81 -15.57
N GLU A 135 -7.79 -4.83 -15.62
CA GLU A 135 -6.39 -4.70 -16.05
C GLU A 135 -5.52 -3.73 -15.24
N ALA A 136 -5.89 -3.43 -13.99
CA ALA A 136 -5.08 -2.61 -13.10
C ALA A 136 -3.71 -3.25 -12.87
N SER A 137 -2.63 -2.45 -12.95
CA SER A 137 -1.26 -2.95 -12.81
C SER A 137 -0.97 -3.51 -11.41
N LYS A 138 -1.48 -2.85 -10.35
CA LYS A 138 -1.38 -3.32 -8.96
C LYS A 138 -2.69 -3.96 -8.49
N ASN A 139 -3.55 -3.22 -7.80
CA ASN A 139 -4.81 -3.76 -7.26
C ASN A 139 -6.00 -3.22 -8.05
N GLY A 140 -7.09 -3.99 -8.12
CA GLY A 140 -8.34 -3.50 -8.73
C GLY A 140 -8.90 -2.34 -7.91
N ILE A 141 -9.34 -2.63 -6.69
CA ILE A 141 -9.91 -1.64 -5.76
C ILE A 141 -9.24 -1.81 -4.40
N LYS A 142 -8.44 -0.83 -4.01
CA LYS A 142 -7.77 -0.81 -2.71
C LYS A 142 -8.45 0.19 -1.78
N ALA A 143 -8.78 -0.25 -0.56
CA ALA A 143 -9.28 0.61 0.50
C ALA A 143 -8.39 0.50 1.75
N ASP A 144 -7.53 1.48 1.96
CA ASP A 144 -6.52 1.48 3.01
C ASP A 144 -6.93 2.42 4.16
N GLY A 145 -7.22 1.86 5.34
CA GLY A 145 -7.52 2.67 6.52
C GLY A 145 -8.93 3.27 6.58
N VAL A 146 -9.92 2.66 5.95
CA VAL A 146 -11.29 3.19 5.86
C VAL A 146 -12.17 2.72 7.01
N GLU A 147 -12.99 3.61 7.58
CA GLU A 147 -14.01 3.29 8.58
C GLU A 147 -15.40 3.25 7.94
N GLY A 148 -15.94 2.06 7.68
CA GLY A 148 -17.22 1.93 6.99
C GLY A 148 -17.03 2.01 5.48
N ILE A 149 -16.94 0.85 4.82
CA ILE A 149 -16.88 0.77 3.36
C ILE A 149 -17.84 -0.28 2.82
N ILE A 150 -18.60 0.08 1.80
CA ILE A 150 -19.48 -0.82 1.05
C ILE A 150 -18.91 -0.95 -0.37
N ILE A 151 -18.61 -2.18 -0.79
CA ILE A 151 -18.27 -2.51 -2.17
C ILE A 151 -19.34 -3.48 -2.65
N ARG A 152 -20.20 -3.04 -3.56
CA ARG A 152 -21.40 -3.78 -3.98
C ARG A 152 -21.58 -3.76 -5.50
N ASP A 153 -21.96 -4.88 -6.11
CA ASP A 153 -22.26 -4.95 -7.56
C ASP A 153 -21.06 -4.45 -8.41
N VAL A 154 -19.85 -4.87 -8.03
CA VAL A 154 -18.59 -4.43 -8.64
C VAL A 154 -17.79 -5.61 -9.14
N ALA A 155 -17.10 -5.43 -10.27
CA ALA A 155 -16.17 -6.40 -10.82
C ALA A 155 -14.72 -5.90 -10.75
N ALA A 156 -13.79 -6.77 -10.38
CA ALA A 156 -12.34 -6.56 -10.49
C ALA A 156 -11.74 -7.73 -11.29
N VAL A 157 -11.32 -7.46 -12.53
CA VAL A 157 -11.06 -8.54 -13.50
C VAL A 157 -9.76 -8.36 -14.28
N TRP A 158 -9.16 -9.49 -14.62
CA TRP A 158 -8.07 -9.57 -15.57
C TRP A 158 -8.26 -10.75 -16.51
N MET A 159 -8.10 -10.48 -17.80
CA MET A 159 -8.60 -11.35 -18.86
C MET A 159 -7.74 -12.61 -19.04
N GLU A 160 -6.43 -12.49 -18.82
CA GLU A 160 -5.47 -13.57 -19.04
C GLU A 160 -5.32 -14.46 -17.78
N VAL A 161 -5.65 -15.75 -17.92
CA VAL A 161 -5.43 -16.77 -16.87
C VAL A 161 -4.95 -18.08 -17.52
N PRO A 162 -3.82 -18.68 -17.09
CA PRO A 162 -2.82 -18.16 -16.16
C PRO A 162 -2.18 -16.85 -16.64
N ARG A 163 -1.82 -15.95 -15.72
CA ARG A 163 -1.18 -14.68 -16.04
C ARG A 163 0.23 -14.88 -16.59
N ALA A 164 0.57 -14.18 -17.68
CA ALA A 164 1.95 -14.06 -18.10
C ALA A 164 2.73 -13.09 -17.19
N ARG A 165 4.03 -13.35 -17.03
CA ARG A 165 4.97 -12.41 -16.42
C ARG A 165 5.41 -11.39 -17.45
N ASP A 166 5.65 -10.16 -17.00
CA ASP A 166 6.28 -9.13 -17.82
C ASP A 166 7.77 -9.46 -18.12
N GLU A 167 8.43 -8.62 -18.92
CA GLU A 167 9.85 -8.78 -19.28
C GLU A 167 10.81 -8.73 -18.07
N ASN A 168 10.36 -8.18 -16.95
CA ASN A 168 11.09 -8.09 -15.69
C ASN A 168 10.73 -9.24 -14.71
N GLY A 169 9.85 -10.15 -15.12
CA GLY A 169 9.42 -11.31 -14.33
C GLY A 169 8.27 -11.03 -13.35
N ASN A 170 7.66 -9.84 -13.38
CA ASN A 170 6.58 -9.48 -12.45
C ASN A 170 5.20 -9.93 -12.95
N LEU A 171 4.30 -10.21 -12.01
CA LEU A 171 2.87 -10.40 -12.29
C LEU A 171 2.14 -9.07 -12.08
N ARG A 172 1.24 -8.72 -13.01
CA ARG A 172 0.30 -7.61 -12.84
C ARG A 172 -0.94 -8.09 -12.09
N GLY A 173 -1.63 -7.18 -11.40
CA GLY A 173 -2.94 -7.47 -10.80
C GLY A 173 -2.87 -8.35 -9.56
N THR A 174 -2.31 -7.83 -8.47
CA THR A 174 -2.10 -8.55 -7.20
C THR A 174 -3.43 -8.85 -6.50
N TYR A 175 -4.18 -7.84 -6.06
CA TYR A 175 -5.45 -8.06 -5.36
C TYR A 175 -6.64 -7.47 -6.13
N GLY A 176 -7.74 -8.21 -6.25
CA GLY A 176 -8.97 -7.71 -6.89
C GLY A 176 -9.67 -6.64 -6.06
N ILE A 177 -10.37 -7.08 -5.01
CA ILE A 177 -11.03 -6.23 -4.02
C ILE A 177 -10.23 -6.29 -2.73
N TYR A 178 -9.69 -5.16 -2.28
CA TYR A 178 -8.64 -5.11 -1.27
C TYR A 178 -8.85 -4.04 -0.17
N PRO A 179 -9.83 -4.22 0.75
CA PRO A 179 -9.82 -3.52 2.01
C PRO A 179 -8.65 -3.98 2.90
N VAL A 180 -7.90 -3.02 3.42
CA VAL A 180 -6.78 -3.24 4.33
C VAL A 180 -6.77 -2.21 5.44
N LYS A 181 -6.38 -2.61 6.65
CA LYS A 181 -6.30 -1.70 7.83
C LYS A 181 -7.62 -0.99 8.12
N SER A 182 -8.73 -1.60 7.77
CA SER A 182 -10.06 -0.96 7.74
C SER A 182 -10.95 -1.49 8.86
N GLN A 183 -12.11 -0.86 9.04
CA GLN A 183 -13.15 -1.34 9.95
C GLN A 183 -14.51 -1.24 9.28
N ASN A 184 -15.44 -2.09 9.72
CA ASN A 184 -16.82 -2.09 9.23
C ASN A 184 -16.89 -2.20 7.69
N VAL A 185 -16.42 -3.34 7.18
CA VAL A 185 -16.34 -3.60 5.74
C VAL A 185 -17.52 -4.47 5.30
N LEU A 186 -18.19 -4.07 4.22
CA LEU A 186 -19.18 -4.89 3.52
C LEU A 186 -18.74 -5.08 2.06
N ILE A 187 -18.57 -6.34 1.66
CA ILE A 187 -18.33 -6.73 0.26
C ILE A 187 -19.44 -7.69 -0.14
N GLU A 188 -20.28 -7.28 -1.09
CA GLU A 188 -21.39 -8.12 -1.53
C GLU A 188 -21.74 -8.03 -3.02
N ASP A 189 -22.26 -9.12 -3.55
CA ASP A 189 -22.72 -9.18 -4.95
C ASP A 189 -21.61 -8.79 -5.96
N THR A 190 -20.34 -8.99 -5.57
CA THR A 190 -19.18 -8.63 -6.39
C THR A 190 -18.60 -9.82 -7.16
N TRP A 191 -17.79 -9.51 -8.17
CA TRP A 191 -17.10 -10.51 -8.99
C TRP A 191 -15.60 -10.21 -9.09
N SER A 192 -14.76 -11.15 -8.67
CA SER A 192 -13.32 -11.10 -8.93
C SER A 192 -12.89 -12.21 -9.86
N TYR A 193 -12.09 -11.86 -10.87
CA TYR A 193 -11.60 -12.81 -11.88
C TYR A 193 -10.11 -12.61 -12.20
N GLY A 194 -9.33 -13.69 -12.18
CA GLY A 194 -7.98 -13.70 -12.77
C GLY A 194 -6.90 -12.96 -11.98
N SER A 195 -7.12 -12.71 -10.69
CA SER A 195 -6.13 -12.10 -9.81
C SER A 195 -4.87 -12.97 -9.69
N ALA A 196 -3.69 -12.32 -9.67
CA ALA A 196 -2.40 -12.98 -9.49
C ALA A 196 -2.09 -13.34 -8.02
N ASP A 197 -2.94 -12.89 -7.09
CA ASP A 197 -2.93 -13.25 -5.68
C ASP A 197 -4.39 -13.56 -5.27
N ALA A 198 -4.95 -12.85 -4.29
CA ALA A 198 -6.35 -12.97 -3.89
C ALA A 198 -7.31 -12.18 -4.80
N GLY A 199 -8.44 -12.80 -5.13
CA GLY A 199 -9.54 -12.13 -5.82
C GLY A 199 -10.25 -11.14 -4.88
N ILE A 200 -10.66 -11.62 -3.70
CA ILE A 200 -11.19 -10.80 -2.62
C ILE A 200 -10.28 -10.97 -1.41
N TYR A 201 -9.65 -9.89 -0.96
CA TYR A 201 -8.72 -9.89 0.15
C TYR A 201 -9.20 -8.93 1.24
N VAL A 202 -9.41 -9.45 2.45
CA VAL A 202 -9.68 -8.64 3.65
C VAL A 202 -8.50 -8.76 4.59
N GLY A 203 -7.70 -7.69 4.65
CA GLY A 203 -6.47 -7.67 5.45
C GLY A 203 -6.57 -6.74 6.63
N GLN A 204 -6.03 -7.15 7.77
CA GLN A 204 -5.79 -6.25 8.90
C GLN A 204 -7.04 -5.46 9.29
N THR A 205 -8.20 -6.11 9.25
CA THR A 205 -9.52 -5.46 9.34
C THR A 205 -10.27 -5.94 10.58
N ILE A 206 -11.05 -5.05 11.19
CA ILE A 206 -11.96 -5.39 12.31
C ILE A 206 -13.40 -5.20 11.84
N GLY A 207 -14.18 -6.27 11.84
CA GLY A 207 -15.56 -6.24 11.36
C GLY A 207 -15.63 -6.27 9.84
N ALA A 208 -15.93 -7.43 9.28
CA ALA A 208 -16.20 -7.56 7.86
C ALA A 208 -17.33 -8.55 7.58
N VAL A 209 -18.15 -8.24 6.57
CA VAL A 209 -19.15 -9.14 6.00
C VAL A 209 -18.83 -9.30 4.51
N VAL A 210 -18.49 -10.53 4.11
CA VAL A 210 -18.17 -10.90 2.72
C VAL A 210 -19.22 -11.89 2.26
N ARG A 211 -20.20 -11.45 1.46
CA ARG A 211 -21.33 -12.29 1.09
C ARG A 211 -21.77 -12.25 -0.37
N ASN A 212 -22.34 -13.33 -0.88
CA ASN A 212 -22.92 -13.38 -2.23
C ASN A 212 -21.94 -13.00 -3.35
N ASN A 213 -20.63 -13.16 -3.13
CA ASN A 213 -19.62 -12.81 -4.12
C ASN A 213 -19.23 -14.02 -4.96
N VAL A 214 -18.66 -13.75 -6.13
CA VAL A 214 -18.02 -14.75 -6.99
C VAL A 214 -16.53 -14.45 -7.07
N ALA A 215 -15.69 -15.37 -6.62
CA ALA A 215 -14.24 -15.31 -6.79
C ALA A 215 -13.79 -16.47 -7.68
N GLU A 216 -13.42 -16.15 -8.91
CA GLU A 216 -13.16 -17.14 -9.96
C GLU A 216 -11.77 -17.03 -10.57
N LYS A 217 -11.08 -18.16 -10.78
CA LYS A 217 -9.80 -18.22 -11.52
C LYS A 217 -8.69 -17.31 -10.97
N ASN A 218 -8.68 -17.05 -9.67
CA ASN A 218 -7.62 -16.34 -8.94
C ASN A 218 -6.62 -17.35 -8.34
N ILE A 219 -5.50 -16.89 -7.77
CA ILE A 219 -4.67 -17.78 -6.95
C ILE A 219 -5.44 -18.11 -5.67
N ALA A 220 -5.76 -17.10 -4.86
CA ALA A 220 -6.69 -17.25 -3.75
C ALA A 220 -8.06 -16.70 -4.17
N GLY A 221 -9.13 -17.45 -4.00
CA GLY A 221 -10.48 -16.94 -4.26
C GLY A 221 -10.82 -15.81 -3.29
N ILE A 222 -10.99 -16.16 -2.03
CA ILE A 222 -11.25 -15.24 -0.93
C ILE A 222 -10.18 -15.43 0.14
N GLU A 223 -9.53 -14.37 0.58
CA GLU A 223 -8.52 -14.40 1.63
C GLU A 223 -8.89 -13.45 2.77
N ILE A 224 -8.87 -13.99 3.99
CA ILE A 224 -8.99 -13.24 5.24
C ILE A 224 -7.63 -13.29 5.93
N GLU A 225 -6.89 -12.19 5.89
CA GLU A 225 -5.58 -12.08 6.51
C GLU A 225 -5.65 -11.19 7.75
N ASN A 226 -5.15 -11.67 8.89
CA ASN A 226 -4.98 -10.88 10.10
C ASN A 226 -6.26 -10.12 10.48
N SER A 227 -7.45 -10.69 10.33
CA SER A 227 -8.70 -9.95 10.49
C SER A 227 -9.62 -10.61 11.51
N SER A 228 -10.37 -9.79 12.25
CA SER A 228 -11.21 -10.24 13.35
C SER A 228 -12.67 -9.83 13.21
N SER A 229 -13.58 -10.64 13.75
CA SER A 229 -15.03 -10.45 13.65
C SER A 229 -15.50 -10.42 12.19
N VAL A 230 -15.29 -11.54 11.48
CA VAL A 230 -15.54 -11.65 10.04
C VAL A 230 -16.54 -12.75 9.73
N ASP A 231 -17.53 -12.44 8.90
CA ASP A 231 -18.45 -13.41 8.30
C ASP A 231 -18.18 -13.53 6.79
N VAL A 232 -17.99 -14.76 6.32
CA VAL A 232 -17.83 -15.10 4.89
C VAL A 232 -18.90 -16.13 4.51
N TYR A 233 -19.96 -15.71 3.80
CA TYR A 233 -21.07 -16.61 3.48
C TYR A 233 -21.79 -16.38 2.16
N GLY A 234 -22.40 -17.44 1.63
CA GLY A 234 -23.15 -17.36 0.37
C GLY A 234 -22.26 -17.07 -0.85
N ASN A 235 -20.94 -17.20 -0.74
CA ASN A 235 -20.02 -16.92 -1.84
C ASN A 235 -19.79 -18.18 -2.70
N LEU A 236 -19.37 -17.95 -3.95
CA LEU A 236 -18.87 -18.95 -4.87
C LEU A 236 -17.36 -18.76 -5.07
N ALA A 237 -16.55 -19.70 -4.59
CA ALA A 237 -15.12 -19.77 -4.87
C ALA A 237 -14.85 -20.88 -5.89
N LEU A 238 -14.57 -20.50 -7.14
CA LEU A 238 -14.57 -21.37 -8.30
C LEU A 238 -13.25 -21.34 -9.08
N GLY A 239 -12.66 -22.49 -9.40
CA GLY A 239 -11.56 -22.51 -10.38
C GLY A 239 -10.28 -21.80 -9.95
N ASN A 240 -10.11 -21.49 -8.66
CA ASN A 240 -8.93 -20.84 -8.10
C ASN A 240 -7.80 -21.84 -7.82
N THR A 241 -6.63 -21.41 -7.32
CA THR A 241 -5.62 -22.36 -6.77
C THR A 241 -6.06 -22.87 -5.40
N GLY A 242 -6.43 -21.93 -4.53
CA GLY A 242 -7.09 -22.17 -3.25
C GLY A 242 -8.42 -21.43 -3.21
N GLY A 243 -9.46 -22.07 -2.68
CA GLY A 243 -10.81 -21.49 -2.64
C GLY A 243 -10.94 -20.35 -1.62
N VAL A 244 -10.89 -20.68 -0.33
CA VAL A 244 -10.98 -19.71 0.78
C VAL A 244 -9.79 -19.87 1.71
N LEU A 245 -9.07 -18.78 1.97
CA LEU A 245 -7.85 -18.75 2.77
C LEU A 245 -8.08 -17.94 4.04
N LEU A 246 -7.58 -18.46 5.16
CA LEU A 246 -7.60 -17.80 6.46
C LEU A 246 -6.16 -17.77 7.01
N PHE A 247 -5.50 -16.64 6.89
CA PHE A 247 -4.07 -16.49 7.17
C PHE A 247 -3.83 -15.54 8.35
N ASP A 248 -3.16 -16.03 9.39
CA ASP A 248 -2.68 -15.21 10.50
C ASP A 248 -1.15 -15.14 10.45
N LEU A 249 -0.61 -14.05 9.89
CA LEU A 249 0.79 -13.89 9.51
C LEU A 249 1.54 -12.97 10.48
N PRO A 250 2.86 -13.22 10.71
CA PRO A 250 3.66 -12.39 11.60
C PRO A 250 3.89 -10.98 11.02
N GLY A 251 3.41 -9.95 11.72
CA GLY A 251 3.59 -8.55 11.31
C GLY A 251 3.19 -7.53 12.39
N ALA A 252 3.83 -6.35 12.37
CA ALA A 252 3.48 -5.25 13.25
C ALA A 252 2.35 -4.41 12.62
N THR A 253 1.11 -4.67 13.03
CA THR A 253 -0.07 -3.88 12.62
C THR A 253 -0.73 -3.26 13.85
N THR A 254 -1.43 -2.12 13.67
CA THR A 254 -2.13 -1.40 14.75
C THR A 254 -3.62 -1.73 14.84
N ILE A 255 -4.18 -2.36 13.81
CA ILE A 255 -5.59 -2.69 13.64
C ILE A 255 -5.72 -4.02 12.90
N GLY A 256 -6.76 -4.81 13.20
CA GLY A 256 -6.95 -6.18 12.67
C GLY A 256 -5.64 -6.93 12.77
N ARG A 257 -5.31 -7.35 13.99
CA ARG A 257 -3.95 -7.80 14.27
C ARG A 257 -3.77 -9.29 14.18
N LEU A 258 -4.88 -10.01 14.31
CA LEU A 258 -4.94 -11.46 14.49
C LEU A 258 -6.20 -11.95 13.78
N VAL A 259 -6.14 -13.18 13.31
CA VAL A 259 -7.35 -13.91 12.95
C VAL A 259 -8.06 -14.33 14.23
N ASP A 260 -9.26 -13.79 14.46
CA ASP A 260 -10.05 -14.04 15.66
C ASP A 260 -11.53 -13.86 15.37
N ASP A 261 -12.38 -14.81 15.75
CA ASP A 261 -13.84 -14.73 15.56
C ASP A 261 -14.23 -14.62 14.09
N VAL A 262 -13.91 -15.68 13.33
CA VAL A 262 -14.17 -15.77 11.88
C VAL A 262 -15.12 -16.93 11.58
N ARG A 263 -16.19 -16.65 10.85
CA ARG A 263 -17.16 -17.66 10.42
C ARG A 263 -17.19 -17.78 8.91
N ILE A 264 -16.97 -18.99 8.39
CA ILE A 264 -16.99 -19.30 6.96
C ILE A 264 -18.09 -20.34 6.72
N PHE A 265 -19.21 -19.94 6.13
CA PHE A 265 -20.38 -20.80 6.06
C PHE A 265 -21.27 -20.59 4.85
N ASP A 266 -22.09 -21.59 4.50
CA ASP A 266 -23.02 -21.53 3.36
C ASP A 266 -22.33 -21.12 2.03
N ASN A 267 -21.04 -21.43 1.85
CA ASN A 267 -20.30 -21.14 0.60
C ASN A 267 -20.29 -22.36 -0.34
N ASP A 268 -20.27 -22.12 -1.64
CA ASP A 268 -19.96 -23.11 -2.68
C ASP A 268 -18.47 -22.97 -3.07
N ILE A 269 -17.65 -23.95 -2.69
CA ILE A 269 -16.21 -23.94 -2.87
C ILE A 269 -15.86 -25.14 -3.75
N ARG A 270 -15.67 -24.92 -5.04
CA ARG A 270 -15.56 -26.04 -5.99
C ARG A 270 -14.57 -25.83 -7.11
N ASP A 271 -14.06 -26.95 -7.61
CA ASP A 271 -13.20 -27.01 -8.79
C ASP A 271 -11.94 -26.11 -8.69
N ASN A 272 -11.43 -25.83 -7.48
CA ASN A 272 -10.30 -24.92 -7.26
C ASN A 272 -8.96 -25.63 -7.54
N ASN A 273 -8.72 -25.93 -8.82
CA ASN A 273 -7.59 -26.72 -9.32
C ASN A 273 -6.62 -25.93 -10.21
N LEU A 274 -6.68 -24.58 -10.19
CA LEU A 274 -5.76 -23.75 -10.97
C LEU A 274 -4.32 -23.99 -10.50
N VAL A 275 -3.39 -24.06 -11.45
CA VAL A 275 -1.97 -24.14 -11.14
C VAL A 275 -1.52 -22.87 -10.40
N ASN A 276 -0.76 -23.02 -9.33
CA ASN A 276 -0.14 -21.88 -8.68
C ASN A 276 1.05 -21.40 -9.53
N TYR A 277 0.89 -20.26 -10.21
CA TYR A 277 1.91 -19.66 -11.09
C TYR A 277 2.63 -18.46 -10.45
N VAL A 278 2.40 -18.20 -9.16
CA VAL A 278 3.13 -17.20 -8.38
C VAL A 278 4.60 -17.64 -8.22
N ASP A 279 5.52 -16.68 -8.12
CA ASP A 279 6.94 -16.99 -8.08
C ASP A 279 7.28 -17.64 -6.74
N THR A 280 7.79 -18.87 -6.75
CA THR A 280 8.21 -19.60 -5.54
C THR A 280 9.73 -19.70 -5.42
N THR A 281 10.50 -18.84 -6.09
CA THR A 281 11.98 -18.88 -6.06
C THR A 281 12.56 -18.59 -4.67
N CYS A 282 11.77 -18.03 -3.75
CA CYS A 282 12.15 -17.83 -2.37
C CYS A 282 11.67 -18.97 -1.44
N GLN A 283 12.40 -19.19 -0.35
CA GLN A 283 12.26 -20.38 0.49
C GLN A 283 10.92 -20.36 1.26
N ASN A 284 9.98 -21.23 0.86
CA ASN A 284 8.65 -21.39 1.49
C ASN A 284 7.85 -20.07 1.59
N GLY A 285 7.97 -19.17 0.60
CA GLY A 285 7.27 -17.87 0.63
C GLY A 285 7.95 -16.79 1.49
N LEU A 286 9.04 -17.13 2.20
CA LEU A 286 9.88 -16.18 2.93
C LEU A 286 10.82 -15.45 1.97
N GLY A 287 11.11 -14.16 2.23
CA GLY A 287 12.03 -13.37 1.39
C GLY A 287 11.33 -12.56 0.29
N GLY A 288 10.02 -12.30 0.43
CA GLY A 288 9.31 -11.29 -0.35
C GLY A 288 8.33 -11.82 -1.41
N CYS A 289 8.18 -13.14 -1.58
CA CYS A 289 7.23 -13.70 -2.57
C CYS A 289 5.80 -13.94 -2.06
N GLY A 290 5.56 -13.74 -0.75
CA GLY A 290 4.26 -13.97 -0.14
C GLY A 290 3.94 -15.45 0.12
N VAL A 291 3.09 -15.70 1.12
CA VAL A 291 2.70 -17.06 1.53
C VAL A 291 1.62 -17.67 0.61
N VAL A 292 0.92 -16.88 -0.19
CA VAL A 292 -0.05 -17.40 -1.16
C VAL A 292 0.62 -18.31 -2.20
N GLY A 293 1.89 -18.01 -2.56
CA GLY A 293 2.63 -18.73 -3.59
C GLY A 293 2.97 -20.17 -3.21
N ILE A 294 2.83 -20.54 -1.93
CA ILE A 294 3.06 -21.90 -1.45
C ILE A 294 1.77 -22.72 -1.29
N VAL A 295 0.59 -22.13 -1.57
CA VAL A 295 -0.69 -22.83 -1.49
C VAL A 295 -0.72 -23.96 -2.53
N PRO A 296 -0.93 -25.22 -2.09
CA PRO A 296 -1.06 -26.34 -3.02
C PRO A 296 -2.28 -26.16 -3.93
N PRO A 297 -2.12 -26.28 -5.26
CA PRO A 297 -3.23 -26.35 -6.19
C PRO A 297 -4.24 -27.42 -5.80
N GLY A 298 -5.53 -27.20 -6.03
CA GLY A 298 -6.53 -28.20 -5.71
C GLY A 298 -6.93 -28.19 -4.23
N THR A 299 -6.94 -27.02 -3.58
CA THR A 299 -7.30 -26.92 -2.16
C THR A 299 -8.55 -26.09 -1.95
N GLY A 300 -9.54 -26.64 -1.25
CA GLY A 300 -10.79 -25.95 -0.93
C GLY A 300 -10.59 -24.79 0.05
N ILE A 301 -10.27 -25.11 1.30
CA ILE A 301 -10.02 -24.15 2.38
C ILE A 301 -8.59 -24.33 2.90
N VAL A 302 -7.86 -23.23 3.09
CA VAL A 302 -6.53 -23.23 3.71
C VAL A 302 -6.55 -22.36 4.96
N ILE A 303 -6.15 -22.94 6.09
CA ILE A 303 -5.93 -22.24 7.33
C ILE A 303 -4.43 -22.27 7.62
N LEU A 304 -3.85 -21.08 7.76
CA LEU A 304 -2.48 -20.89 8.19
C LEU A 304 -2.51 -20.08 9.48
N SER A 305 -2.49 -20.78 10.60
CA SER A 305 -2.66 -20.21 11.93
C SER A 305 -4.02 -19.52 12.16
N GLY A 306 -4.15 -18.81 13.29
CA GLY A 306 -5.36 -18.09 13.70
C GLY A 306 -6.06 -18.70 14.90
N ARG A 307 -7.12 -18.05 15.39
CA ARG A 307 -7.96 -18.60 16.44
C ARG A 307 -9.44 -18.32 16.26
N ASN A 308 -10.26 -19.11 16.96
CA ASN A 308 -11.70 -18.91 17.06
C ASN A 308 -12.36 -18.84 15.67
N GLY A 309 -12.22 -19.93 14.90
CA GLY A 309 -12.80 -20.06 13.57
C GLY A 309 -13.94 -21.09 13.55
N GLU A 310 -15.03 -20.81 12.85
CA GLU A 310 -16.15 -21.72 12.67
C GLU A 310 -16.45 -21.92 11.17
N PHE A 311 -16.53 -23.17 10.73
CA PHE A 311 -16.63 -23.55 9.33
C PHE A 311 -17.80 -24.52 9.15
N PHE A 312 -18.90 -24.06 8.58
CA PHE A 312 -20.12 -24.87 8.56
C PHE A 312 -21.03 -24.69 7.36
N ASN A 313 -21.81 -25.73 7.04
CA ASN A 313 -22.73 -25.73 5.91
C ASN A 313 -22.10 -25.36 4.55
N ASN A 314 -20.78 -25.47 4.40
CA ASN A 314 -20.14 -25.24 3.11
C ASN A 314 -20.29 -26.48 2.23
N THR A 315 -20.41 -26.26 0.93
CA THR A 315 -20.32 -27.30 -0.10
C THR A 315 -18.92 -27.25 -0.69
N ILE A 316 -18.10 -28.28 -0.46
CA ILE A 316 -16.69 -28.32 -0.86
C ILE A 316 -16.47 -29.52 -1.80
N THR A 317 -16.31 -29.25 -3.10
CA THR A 317 -16.34 -30.32 -4.12
C THR A 317 -15.27 -30.22 -5.20
N ASN A 318 -14.86 -31.37 -5.75
CA ASN A 318 -13.99 -31.47 -6.93
C ASN A 318 -12.60 -30.80 -6.79
N HIS A 319 -11.95 -30.98 -5.64
CA HIS A 319 -10.60 -30.47 -5.39
C HIS A 319 -9.56 -31.57 -5.59
N ASP A 320 -8.56 -31.33 -6.43
CA ASP A 320 -7.54 -32.32 -6.79
C ASP A 320 -6.73 -32.77 -5.56
N SER A 321 -6.41 -31.86 -4.63
CA SER A 321 -5.56 -32.13 -3.45
C SER A 321 -6.33 -32.37 -2.16
N MET A 322 -7.11 -31.41 -1.65
CA MET A 322 -7.83 -31.58 -0.39
C MET A 322 -8.97 -30.58 -0.23
N ALA A 323 -9.97 -30.93 0.58
CA ALA A 323 -11.04 -30.00 0.95
C ALA A 323 -10.56 -28.95 1.97
N VAL A 324 -9.75 -29.37 2.95
CA VAL A 324 -9.27 -28.49 4.01
C VAL A 324 -7.80 -28.80 4.31
N ALA A 325 -6.97 -27.76 4.34
CA ALA A 325 -5.62 -27.79 4.89
C ALA A 325 -5.56 -26.89 6.13
N MET A 326 -5.41 -27.48 7.32
CA MET A 326 -5.21 -26.73 8.56
C MET A 326 -3.77 -26.85 9.02
N THR A 327 -3.07 -25.73 9.10
CA THR A 327 -1.61 -25.71 9.28
C THR A 327 -1.17 -24.62 10.25
N SER A 328 -0.08 -24.90 10.95
CA SER A 328 0.66 -23.95 11.77
C SER A 328 1.65 -23.20 10.89
N TYR A 329 1.98 -21.96 11.26
CA TYR A 329 3.01 -21.16 10.58
C TYR A 329 4.41 -21.81 10.65
N LEU A 330 4.59 -22.82 11.51
CA LEU A 330 5.78 -23.66 11.61
C LEU A 330 6.14 -24.37 10.29
N LEU A 331 5.17 -24.62 9.40
CA LEU A 331 5.43 -25.16 8.06
C LEU A 331 6.09 -24.14 7.12
N VAL A 332 5.84 -22.84 7.37
CA VAL A 332 6.45 -21.74 6.62
C VAL A 332 7.85 -21.46 7.17
N ASN A 333 7.94 -21.20 8.49
CA ASN A 333 9.20 -20.97 9.18
C ASN A 333 9.42 -21.98 10.30
N GLY A 334 10.25 -22.99 10.03
CA GLY A 334 10.60 -24.04 11.00
C GLY A 334 11.72 -23.68 11.97
N ASP A 335 12.26 -22.45 11.93
CA ASP A 335 13.34 -22.03 12.84
C ASP A 335 12.76 -21.64 14.22
N PRO A 336 12.98 -22.43 15.28
CA PRO A 336 12.47 -22.10 16.61
C PRO A 336 13.08 -20.82 17.19
N GLU A 337 14.28 -20.41 16.77
CA GLU A 337 14.91 -19.18 17.25
C GLU A 337 14.19 -17.93 16.72
N ALA A 338 13.59 -18.01 15.53
CA ALA A 338 12.80 -16.93 14.95
C ALA A 338 11.62 -16.53 15.85
N TYR A 339 11.02 -17.46 16.60
CA TYR A 339 9.87 -17.18 17.47
C TYR A 339 10.23 -16.55 18.82
N SER A 340 11.51 -16.39 19.14
CA SER A 340 11.95 -15.72 20.37
C SER A 340 11.72 -14.20 20.28
N PRO A 341 11.10 -13.55 21.28
CA PRO A 341 11.00 -12.08 21.33
C PRO A 341 12.34 -11.34 21.32
N LEU A 342 13.45 -12.05 21.58
CA LEU A 342 14.81 -11.50 21.63
C LEU A 342 15.57 -11.67 20.31
N SER A 343 15.01 -12.36 19.31
CA SER A 343 15.68 -12.65 18.03
C SER A 343 15.75 -11.44 17.10
N GLY A 344 14.88 -10.44 17.29
CA GLY A 344 14.73 -9.31 16.37
C GLY A 344 14.04 -9.67 15.04
N SER A 345 13.44 -10.85 14.94
CA SER A 345 12.64 -11.28 13.78
C SER A 345 11.22 -10.69 13.80
N SER A 346 10.52 -10.80 12.68
CA SER A 346 9.08 -10.53 12.56
C SER A 346 8.23 -11.41 13.47
N GLU A 347 8.54 -12.70 13.55
CA GLU A 347 7.81 -13.71 14.30
C GLU A 347 7.93 -13.48 15.81
N GLY A 348 9.14 -13.21 16.29
CA GLY A 348 9.39 -12.88 17.69
C GLY A 348 8.69 -11.58 18.10
N ALA A 349 8.71 -10.58 17.22
CA ALA A 349 7.98 -9.33 17.41
C ALA A 349 6.46 -9.52 17.37
N ALA A 350 5.94 -10.47 16.59
CA ALA A 350 4.52 -10.81 16.57
C ALA A 350 4.08 -11.57 17.83
N ILE A 351 4.89 -12.54 18.29
CA ILE A 351 4.65 -13.29 19.55
C ILE A 351 4.67 -12.38 20.76
N ALA A 352 5.59 -11.40 20.82
CA ALA A 352 5.66 -10.39 21.90
C ALA A 352 4.39 -9.54 22.04
N ASN A 353 3.41 -9.83 21.21
CA ASN A 353 2.36 -8.95 20.78
C ASN A 353 1.09 -9.85 20.61
N LEU A 354 1.07 -11.08 21.15
CA LEU A 354 -0.08 -12.00 21.21
C LEU A 354 -0.42 -12.74 19.91
N TRP A 355 0.44 -12.70 18.90
CA TRP A 355 0.28 -13.57 17.74
C TRP A 355 0.55 -15.03 18.12
N ASN A 356 -0.31 -15.93 17.63
CA ASN A 356 -0.16 -17.36 17.80
C ASN A 356 0.23 -17.96 16.44
N PRO A 357 1.33 -18.71 16.32
CA PRO A 357 1.69 -19.42 15.07
C PRO A 357 0.90 -20.73 14.87
N VAL A 358 -0.01 -21.06 15.78
CA VAL A 358 -0.77 -22.33 15.80
C VAL A 358 -2.26 -22.05 15.64
N PRO A 359 -2.97 -22.76 14.74
CA PRO A 359 -4.42 -22.69 14.68
C PRO A 359 -5.01 -23.25 15.97
N THR A 360 -5.93 -22.51 16.59
CA THR A 360 -6.59 -22.90 17.85
C THR A 360 -8.07 -22.60 17.82
N ASN A 361 -8.88 -23.43 18.48
CA ASN A 361 -10.33 -23.32 18.50
C ASN A 361 -10.94 -23.21 17.08
N MET A 362 -10.46 -24.05 16.14
CA MET A 362 -11.08 -24.20 14.82
C MET A 362 -12.18 -25.26 14.90
N TYR A 363 -13.41 -24.91 14.56
CA TYR A 363 -14.58 -25.77 14.64
C TYR A 363 -15.19 -26.02 13.27
N PHE A 364 -15.04 -27.23 12.74
CA PHE A 364 -15.60 -27.63 11.45
C PHE A 364 -16.79 -28.54 11.62
N HIS A 365 -17.95 -28.14 11.13
CA HIS A 365 -19.12 -28.99 11.21
C HIS A 365 -20.15 -28.84 10.10
N ASP A 366 -20.91 -29.89 9.85
CA ASP A 366 -22.05 -29.88 8.93
C ASP A 366 -21.71 -29.42 7.48
N ASN A 367 -20.46 -29.64 7.05
CA ASN A 367 -20.05 -29.37 5.67
C ASN A 367 -20.32 -30.59 4.76
N GLU A 368 -20.62 -30.33 3.49
CA GLU A 368 -20.73 -31.36 2.45
C GLU A 368 -19.41 -31.43 1.65
N ILE A 369 -18.64 -32.51 1.86
CA ILE A 369 -17.35 -32.72 1.19
C ILE A 369 -17.46 -33.90 0.24
N THR A 370 -17.21 -33.69 -1.05
CA THR A 370 -17.25 -34.78 -2.05
C THR A 370 -16.18 -34.63 -3.13
N ASN A 371 -15.71 -35.76 -3.66
CA ASN A 371 -14.76 -35.83 -4.77
C ASN A 371 -13.50 -34.96 -4.57
N VAL A 372 -12.76 -35.21 -3.48
CA VAL A 372 -11.52 -34.49 -3.16
C VAL A 372 -10.33 -35.44 -2.97
N GLY A 373 -9.12 -34.96 -3.23
CA GLY A 373 -7.86 -35.66 -2.92
C GLY A 373 -7.50 -36.83 -3.83
N ALA A 374 -8.11 -36.89 -5.02
CA ALA A 374 -7.83 -37.92 -6.02
C ALA A 374 -6.52 -37.67 -6.79
N ASN A 375 -6.05 -36.42 -6.85
CA ASN A 375 -4.90 -36.01 -7.66
C ASN A 375 -4.05 -34.93 -6.94
N PRO A 376 -3.57 -35.19 -5.71
CA PRO A 376 -2.89 -34.16 -4.94
C PRO A 376 -1.58 -33.72 -5.60
N ASN A 377 -1.35 -32.41 -5.60
CA ASN A 377 -0.19 -31.78 -6.22
C ASN A 377 0.26 -30.53 -5.43
N GLY A 378 1.55 -30.21 -5.49
CA GLY A 378 2.14 -29.04 -4.86
C GLY A 378 3.52 -29.34 -4.30
N ALA A 379 4.49 -28.47 -4.60
CA ALA A 379 5.89 -28.66 -4.21
C ALA A 379 6.10 -28.75 -2.68
N LEU A 380 5.26 -28.07 -1.90
CA LEU A 380 5.35 -28.07 -0.43
C LEU A 380 4.88 -29.39 0.19
N ILE A 381 3.99 -30.11 -0.47
CA ILE A 381 3.33 -31.31 0.07
C ILE A 381 3.77 -32.62 -0.61
N GLU A 382 4.74 -32.58 -1.53
CA GLU A 382 5.19 -33.74 -2.31
C GLU A 382 5.61 -34.92 -1.39
N ASP A 383 6.41 -34.65 -0.37
CA ASP A 383 6.87 -35.66 0.59
C ASP A 383 5.70 -36.23 1.41
N MET A 384 4.72 -35.38 1.75
CA MET A 384 3.51 -35.79 2.48
C MET A 384 2.62 -36.68 1.60
N ILE A 385 2.42 -36.31 0.34
CA ILE A 385 1.69 -37.10 -0.65
C ILE A 385 2.30 -38.49 -0.76
N LEU A 386 3.62 -38.57 -0.90
CA LEU A 386 4.33 -39.84 -0.99
C LEU A 386 4.15 -40.67 0.29
N ALA A 387 4.31 -40.06 1.47
CA ALA A 387 4.21 -40.77 2.74
C ALA A 387 2.81 -41.31 3.02
N TYR A 388 1.76 -40.50 2.81
CA TYR A 388 0.37 -40.93 2.98
C TYR A 388 0.00 -42.01 1.96
N ASN A 389 0.43 -41.90 0.70
CA ASN A 389 0.21 -42.96 -0.28
C ASN A 389 0.95 -44.26 0.06
N LEU A 390 2.19 -44.19 0.55
CA LEU A 390 2.94 -45.39 0.93
C LEU A 390 2.34 -46.11 2.15
N LYS A 391 1.79 -45.37 3.12
CA LYS A 391 1.24 -45.93 4.36
C LYS A 391 -0.24 -46.31 4.25
N HIS A 392 -1.03 -45.52 3.53
CA HIS A 392 -2.49 -45.57 3.55
C HIS A 392 -3.14 -45.72 2.17
N LEU A 393 -2.35 -45.65 1.08
CA LEU A 393 -2.82 -45.70 -0.31
C LEU A 393 -3.81 -44.58 -0.69
N ALA A 394 -3.84 -43.49 0.10
CA ALA A 394 -4.71 -42.34 -0.11
C ALA A 394 -4.10 -41.10 0.57
N PHE A 395 -4.41 -39.91 0.03
CA PHE A 395 -4.16 -38.63 0.68
C PHE A 395 -5.45 -38.15 1.36
N PRO A 396 -5.40 -37.55 2.57
CA PRO A 396 -6.60 -37.18 3.30
C PRO A 396 -7.35 -36.01 2.65
N ALA A 397 -8.68 -36.09 2.68
CA ALA A 397 -9.58 -35.01 2.24
C ALA A 397 -9.50 -33.79 3.17
N ILE A 398 -9.32 -34.02 4.47
CA ILE A 398 -9.02 -33.00 5.46
C ILE A 398 -7.67 -33.28 6.09
N PHE A 399 -6.75 -32.34 5.95
CA PHE A 399 -5.40 -32.42 6.50
C PHE A 399 -5.22 -31.46 7.67
N TYR A 400 -4.65 -31.96 8.78
CA TYR A 400 -4.15 -31.15 9.88
C TYR A 400 -2.67 -31.47 10.16
N ASP A 401 -1.84 -30.45 10.37
CA ASP A 401 -0.43 -30.70 10.70
C ASP A 401 -0.22 -31.33 12.09
N GLY A 402 -1.07 -30.98 13.07
CA GLY A 402 -0.96 -31.40 14.48
C GLY A 402 0.28 -30.91 15.23
N ALA A 403 1.24 -30.31 14.52
CA ALA A 403 2.54 -29.91 15.05
C ALA A 403 2.41 -28.82 16.11
N GLY A 404 1.57 -27.81 15.85
CA GLY A 404 1.40 -26.69 16.76
C GLY A 404 0.79 -27.08 18.11
N GLU A 405 -0.24 -27.93 18.12
CA GLU A 405 -0.85 -28.37 19.38
C GLU A 405 0.09 -29.29 20.18
N SER A 406 0.79 -30.23 19.52
CA SER A 406 1.83 -31.04 20.16
C SER A 406 2.92 -30.15 20.79
N LEU A 407 3.29 -29.05 20.11
CA LEU A 407 4.27 -28.06 20.59
C LEU A 407 3.79 -27.28 21.82
N ILE A 408 2.52 -26.87 21.87
CA ILE A 408 1.97 -26.20 23.07
C ILE A 408 1.96 -27.18 24.25
N ARG A 409 1.53 -28.43 24.01
CA ARG A 409 1.46 -29.48 25.05
C ARG A 409 2.83 -29.88 25.60
N SER A 410 3.89 -29.77 24.79
CA SER A 410 5.27 -30.09 25.21
C SER A 410 5.89 -29.06 26.16
N GLN A 411 5.22 -27.91 26.38
CA GLN A 411 5.72 -26.79 27.17
C GLN A 411 6.99 -26.13 26.59
N MET A 412 7.29 -26.34 25.31
CA MET A 412 8.48 -25.76 24.67
C MET A 412 8.48 -24.22 24.66
N PHE A 413 7.32 -23.59 24.63
CA PHE A 413 7.20 -22.14 24.75
C PHE A 413 7.24 -21.61 26.19
N ALA A 414 7.35 -22.46 27.22
CA ALA A 414 7.32 -22.02 28.62
C ALA A 414 8.38 -20.96 28.99
N PRO A 415 9.64 -21.05 28.55
CA PRO A 415 10.62 -19.99 28.81
C PRO A 415 10.23 -18.64 28.21
N ILE A 416 9.64 -18.65 26.99
CA ILE A 416 9.19 -17.43 26.30
C ILE A 416 7.98 -16.83 27.02
N ARG A 417 6.97 -17.66 27.35
CA ARG A 417 5.82 -17.25 28.17
C ARG A 417 6.26 -16.62 29.48
N ASP A 418 7.12 -17.29 30.24
CA ASP A 418 7.54 -16.84 31.57
C ASP A 418 8.27 -15.50 31.49
N ALA A 419 9.12 -15.32 30.48
CA ALA A 419 9.81 -14.06 30.24
C ALA A 419 8.81 -12.93 29.89
N LEU A 420 7.87 -13.15 28.98
CA LEU A 420 6.90 -12.14 28.55
C LEU A 420 5.91 -11.76 29.65
N ASN A 421 5.39 -12.75 30.38
CA ASN A 421 4.51 -12.51 31.54
C ASN A 421 5.25 -11.74 32.65
N ALA A 422 6.52 -12.08 32.92
CA ALA A 422 7.33 -11.35 33.89
C ALA A 422 7.62 -9.92 33.45
N GLN A 423 7.98 -9.71 32.17
CA GLN A 423 8.28 -8.40 31.60
C GLN A 423 7.07 -7.47 31.61
N THR A 424 5.87 -8.00 31.33
CA THR A 424 4.62 -7.23 31.23
C THR A 424 3.80 -7.19 32.51
N SER A 425 4.17 -7.98 33.52
CA SER A 425 3.38 -8.20 34.73
C SER A 425 1.93 -8.64 34.42
N SER A 426 1.77 -9.53 33.43
CA SER A 426 0.46 -10.03 32.97
C SER A 426 0.46 -11.56 32.78
N GLN A 427 -0.68 -12.12 32.38
CA GLN A 427 -0.84 -13.54 32.04
C GLN A 427 -1.31 -13.73 30.58
N LEU A 428 -1.19 -12.70 29.74
CA LEU A 428 -1.76 -12.71 28.39
C LEU A 428 -1.09 -13.73 27.47
N TRP A 429 0.12 -14.21 27.79
CA TRP A 429 0.88 -15.20 27.00
C TRP A 429 0.64 -16.65 27.42
N ASN A 430 -0.27 -16.90 28.34
CA ASN A 430 -0.55 -18.26 28.81
C ASN A 430 -0.98 -19.21 27.68
N TYR A 431 -1.61 -18.70 26.61
CA TYR A 431 -2.01 -19.49 25.43
C TYR A 431 -0.83 -20.23 24.75
N LEU A 432 0.41 -19.78 24.95
CA LEU A 432 1.60 -20.45 24.40
C LEU A 432 1.87 -21.82 25.05
N THR A 433 1.28 -22.10 26.21
CA THR A 433 1.56 -23.32 26.99
C THR A 433 0.33 -23.96 27.65
N GLU A 434 -0.72 -23.18 27.86
CA GLU A 434 -1.97 -23.64 28.47
C GLU A 434 -2.93 -23.96 27.33
N PHE A 435 -3.20 -25.25 27.14
CA PHE A 435 -4.12 -25.74 26.12
C PHE A 435 -5.28 -26.47 26.80
N THR A 436 -6.48 -25.93 26.65
CA THR A 436 -7.72 -26.49 27.19
C THR A 436 -8.52 -27.20 26.10
N GLU A 437 -9.61 -27.88 26.48
CA GLU A 437 -10.55 -28.44 25.49
C GLU A 437 -11.23 -27.35 24.65
N GLN A 438 -11.33 -26.11 25.16
CA GLN A 438 -11.86 -24.98 24.40
C GLN A 438 -10.91 -24.54 23.28
N ASP A 439 -9.60 -24.76 23.42
CA ASP A 439 -8.59 -24.42 22.42
C ASP A 439 -8.42 -25.52 21.35
N ALA A 440 -9.00 -26.71 21.58
CA ALA A 440 -8.89 -27.85 20.68
C ALA A 440 -9.44 -27.52 19.28
N ASN A 441 -8.68 -27.86 18.25
CA ASN A 441 -9.23 -27.92 16.89
C ASN A 441 -10.08 -29.17 16.77
N CYS A 442 -11.25 -29.04 16.17
CA CYS A 442 -12.24 -30.09 16.24
C CYS A 442 -13.13 -30.14 14.99
N MET A 443 -13.57 -31.35 14.63
CA MET A 443 -14.34 -31.64 13.43
C MET A 443 -15.48 -32.63 13.73
N ILE A 444 -16.68 -32.40 13.19
CA ILE A 444 -17.84 -33.28 13.35
C ILE A 444 -18.83 -33.12 12.20
N SER A 445 -19.52 -34.18 11.76
CA SER A 445 -20.60 -34.08 10.76
C SER A 445 -20.20 -33.54 9.37
N ASN A 446 -18.94 -33.68 8.93
CA ASN A 446 -18.47 -33.18 7.62
C ASN A 446 -18.63 -34.21 6.47
N GLY A 447 -19.69 -35.02 6.51
CA GLY A 447 -19.92 -36.11 5.56
C GLY A 447 -19.00 -37.33 5.72
N ASP A 448 -19.00 -38.20 4.71
CA ASP A 448 -18.12 -39.38 4.63
C ASP A 448 -16.76 -38.97 4.05
N THR A 449 -15.95 -38.33 4.88
CA THR A 449 -14.67 -37.72 4.50
C THR A 449 -13.49 -38.32 5.26
N SER A 450 -12.32 -38.33 4.63
CA SER A 450 -11.06 -38.78 5.24
C SER A 450 -10.33 -37.67 5.96
N VAL A 451 -9.76 -38.01 7.11
CA VAL A 451 -9.03 -37.08 7.98
C VAL A 451 -7.63 -37.61 8.20
N GLY A 452 -6.64 -36.75 8.00
CA GLY A 452 -5.24 -37.05 8.26
C GLY A 452 -4.61 -36.06 9.22
N VAL A 453 -3.76 -36.55 10.11
CA VAL A 453 -2.96 -35.72 11.02
C VAL A 453 -1.49 -36.09 10.88
N LEU A 454 -0.63 -35.13 10.51
CA LEU A 454 0.79 -35.39 10.26
C LEU A 454 1.55 -35.77 11.54
N VAL A 455 1.43 -34.93 12.57
CA VAL A 455 2.04 -35.11 13.90
C VAL A 455 0.93 -35.38 14.91
N ASP A 456 1.05 -36.41 15.74
CA ASP A 456 0.04 -36.69 16.77
C ASP A 456 -0.05 -35.52 17.78
N HIS A 457 -1.04 -34.65 17.55
CA HIS A 457 -1.35 -33.48 18.37
C HIS A 457 -1.59 -33.79 19.86
N THR A 458 -1.92 -35.04 20.21
CA THR A 458 -2.17 -35.44 21.60
C THR A 458 -0.90 -35.87 22.35
N ASP A 459 0.14 -36.28 21.62
CA ASP A 459 1.42 -36.68 22.18
C ASP A 459 2.39 -35.47 22.22
N PRO A 460 2.74 -34.95 23.41
CA PRO A 460 3.67 -33.83 23.54
C PRO A 460 5.09 -34.15 23.02
N MET A 461 5.44 -35.43 22.83
CA MET A 461 6.73 -35.84 22.28
C MET A 461 6.71 -36.04 20.76
N ALA A 462 5.54 -36.01 20.11
CA ALA A 462 5.43 -36.23 18.66
C ALA A 462 6.16 -35.14 17.87
N ILE A 463 6.00 -33.87 18.26
CA ILE A 463 6.70 -32.76 17.61
C ILE A 463 8.22 -32.86 17.73
N VAL A 464 8.73 -33.35 18.87
CA VAL A 464 10.18 -33.52 19.07
C VAL A 464 10.69 -34.59 18.11
N ARG A 465 10.01 -35.74 18.00
CA ARG A 465 10.39 -36.81 17.06
C ARG A 465 10.35 -36.31 15.61
N TYR A 466 9.31 -35.59 15.24
CA TYR A 466 9.18 -35.00 13.90
C TYR A 466 10.31 -34.00 13.59
N SER A 467 10.67 -33.14 14.55
CA SER A 467 11.75 -32.16 14.39
C SER A 467 13.14 -32.79 14.26
N GLU A 468 13.36 -33.94 14.92
CA GLU A 468 14.62 -34.70 14.84
C GLU A 468 14.74 -35.48 13.53
N ASP A 469 13.63 -36.07 13.08
CA ASP A 469 13.53 -36.82 11.84
C ASP A 469 12.09 -36.75 11.27
N PRO A 470 11.84 -35.98 10.19
CA PRO A 470 10.52 -35.90 9.56
C PRO A 470 9.97 -37.25 9.09
N ALA A 471 10.83 -38.26 8.83
CA ALA A 471 10.38 -39.62 8.50
C ALA A 471 9.70 -40.33 9.68
N SER A 472 9.90 -39.82 10.90
CA SER A 472 9.28 -40.30 12.14
C SER A 472 7.93 -39.64 12.47
N ALA A 473 7.36 -38.83 11.56
CA ALA A 473 5.98 -38.37 11.69
C ALA A 473 4.99 -39.54 11.82
N ASP A 474 3.88 -39.30 12.51
CA ASP A 474 2.89 -40.31 12.84
C ASP A 474 2.04 -40.67 11.59
N PHE A 475 1.70 -39.68 10.76
CA PHE A 475 0.82 -39.82 9.60
C PHE A 475 -0.47 -40.57 9.97
N LEU A 476 -1.20 -40.05 10.97
CA LEU A 476 -2.49 -40.60 11.36
C LEU A 476 -3.49 -40.43 10.22
N TYR A 477 -4.35 -41.42 10.02
CA TYR A 477 -5.33 -41.41 8.94
C TYR A 477 -6.59 -42.16 9.33
N GLU A 478 -7.74 -41.57 9.03
CA GLU A 478 -9.05 -42.20 9.08
C GLU A 478 -9.72 -42.09 7.71
N GLY A 479 -10.30 -43.20 7.24
CA GLY A 479 -11.10 -43.28 6.02
C GLY A 479 -12.45 -42.57 6.21
N PRO A 480 -13.56 -43.25 6.49
CA PRO A 480 -14.69 -42.52 7.07
C PRO A 480 -14.24 -41.96 8.43
N HIS A 481 -14.31 -40.64 8.61
CA HIS A 481 -13.99 -39.95 9.86
C HIS A 481 -14.75 -40.54 11.06
N GLN A 482 -14.03 -40.93 12.12
CA GLN A 482 -14.62 -41.53 13.32
C GLN A 482 -14.16 -40.88 14.62
N SER A 483 -12.84 -40.65 14.80
CA SER A 483 -12.29 -40.29 16.11
C SER A 483 -11.21 -39.20 16.10
N LEU A 484 -10.42 -39.05 15.03
CA LEU A 484 -9.43 -37.98 14.93
C LEU A 484 -10.10 -36.61 15.05
N LEU A 485 -9.54 -35.68 15.83
CA LEU A 485 -10.09 -34.32 15.99
C LEU A 485 -11.54 -34.26 16.48
N ARG A 486 -12.03 -35.27 17.22
CA ARG A 486 -13.35 -35.21 17.90
C ARG A 486 -13.28 -34.58 19.29
N THR A 487 -12.10 -34.54 19.89
CA THR A 487 -11.89 -34.01 21.26
C THR A 487 -12.32 -32.56 21.35
N GLY A 488 -13.12 -32.22 22.36
CA GLY A 488 -13.63 -30.86 22.57
C GLY A 488 -14.84 -30.47 21.72
N CYS A 489 -15.24 -31.25 20.70
CA CYS A 489 -16.38 -30.89 19.86
C CYS A 489 -17.71 -30.81 20.62
N ASP A 490 -17.94 -31.69 21.58
CA ASP A 490 -19.19 -31.72 22.35
C ASP A 490 -19.37 -30.47 23.25
N THR A 491 -18.31 -29.70 23.47
CA THR A 491 -18.32 -28.50 24.30
C THR A 491 -18.21 -27.20 23.50
N LYS A 492 -17.99 -27.28 22.18
CA LYS A 492 -17.98 -26.10 21.30
C LYS A 492 -19.36 -25.47 21.26
N GLN A 493 -19.38 -24.14 21.13
CA GLN A 493 -20.58 -23.37 20.88
C GLN A 493 -20.38 -22.63 19.57
N PRO A 494 -21.44 -22.51 18.74
CA PRO A 494 -21.38 -21.67 17.56
C PRO A 494 -20.98 -20.24 17.91
N LEU A 495 -20.17 -19.63 17.06
CA LEU A 495 -19.76 -18.24 17.19
C LEU A 495 -20.97 -17.33 16.94
N ALA A 496 -20.96 -16.18 17.60
CA ALA A 496 -22.00 -15.18 17.45
C ALA A 496 -21.99 -14.61 16.02
N VAL A 497 -23.13 -14.04 15.61
CA VAL A 497 -23.18 -13.35 14.31
C VAL A 497 -22.29 -12.12 14.36
N ASN A 498 -21.35 -12.04 13.42
CA ASN A 498 -20.59 -10.82 13.20
C ASN A 498 -21.42 -9.83 12.39
N THR A 499 -21.35 -8.56 12.78
CA THR A 499 -22.07 -7.48 12.11
C THR A 499 -21.15 -6.30 11.92
N VAL A 500 -21.36 -5.57 10.84
CA VAL A 500 -20.73 -4.27 10.60
C VAL A 500 -21.76 -3.16 10.68
N ILE A 501 -21.33 -1.98 11.12
CA ILE A 501 -22.18 -0.79 11.18
C ILE A 501 -21.58 0.26 10.26
N ILE A 502 -22.32 0.63 9.21
CA ILE A 502 -21.88 1.62 8.22
C ILE A 502 -22.99 2.65 8.07
N ASP A 503 -22.66 3.92 8.27
CA ASP A 503 -23.62 5.03 8.27
C ASP A 503 -24.87 4.76 9.17
N GLY A 504 -24.63 4.16 10.34
CA GLY A 504 -25.70 3.81 11.30
C GLY A 504 -26.60 2.64 10.89
N LYS A 505 -26.34 1.99 9.74
CA LYS A 505 -27.03 0.77 9.29
C LYS A 505 -26.23 -0.46 9.68
N THR A 506 -26.91 -1.49 10.19
CA THR A 506 -26.29 -2.77 10.53
C THR A 506 -26.38 -3.72 9.35
N TYR A 507 -25.29 -4.39 9.04
CA TYR A 507 -25.21 -5.46 8.04
C TYR A 507 -24.65 -6.72 8.67
N GLY A 508 -25.27 -7.87 8.39
CA GLY A 508 -24.87 -9.16 8.93
C GLY A 508 -25.91 -10.25 8.69
N PHE A 509 -25.53 -11.50 8.91
CA PHE A 509 -26.40 -12.64 8.60
C PHE A 509 -27.73 -12.58 9.36
N GLY A 510 -28.84 -12.39 8.63
CA GLY A 510 -30.20 -12.36 9.18
C GLY A 510 -30.54 -11.15 10.05
N VAL A 511 -29.69 -10.11 10.06
CA VAL A 511 -29.82 -8.95 10.96
C VAL A 511 -29.69 -7.60 10.26
N ASP A 512 -29.70 -7.59 8.93
CA ASP A 512 -29.66 -6.35 8.14
C ASP A 512 -30.77 -5.38 8.56
N SER A 513 -30.40 -4.11 8.72
CA SER A 513 -31.38 -3.03 8.84
C SER A 513 -32.29 -3.01 7.60
N PRO A 514 -33.60 -2.70 7.74
CA PRO A 514 -34.47 -2.55 6.57
C PRO A 514 -33.88 -1.56 5.56
N GLU A 515 -33.97 -1.88 4.27
CA GLU A 515 -33.60 -0.94 3.22
C GLU A 515 -34.53 0.29 3.28
N ASP A 516 -34.07 1.35 3.93
CA ASP A 516 -34.56 2.69 3.63
C ASP A 516 -34.01 3.03 2.24
N GLY A 517 -34.92 3.12 1.26
CA GLY A 517 -34.58 3.47 -0.13
C GLY A 517 -33.66 4.68 -0.17
N ASP A 518 -32.60 4.59 -0.99
CA ASP A 518 -31.51 5.56 -1.19
C ASP A 518 -31.75 6.88 -0.45
N SER A 519 -31.07 7.06 0.68
CA SER A 519 -31.11 8.32 1.41
C SER A 519 -30.70 9.43 0.45
N ALA A 520 -31.62 10.38 0.25
CA ALA A 520 -31.39 11.54 -0.58
C ALA A 520 -30.27 12.39 0.02
N THR A 521 -29.03 12.15 -0.39
CA THR A 521 -27.91 13.07 -0.21
C THR A 521 -27.93 14.11 -1.32
N PRO A 522 -27.45 15.34 -1.04
CA PRO A 522 -27.51 16.41 -2.01
C PRO A 522 -26.69 16.06 -3.26
N ASP A 523 -27.33 16.18 -4.42
CA ASP A 523 -26.69 16.14 -5.73
C ASP A 523 -25.85 17.43 -5.87
N ILE A 524 -24.63 17.42 -5.30
CA ILE A 524 -23.69 18.53 -5.42
C ILE A 524 -23.08 18.45 -6.81
N PRO A 525 -23.14 19.51 -7.64
CA PRO A 525 -22.53 19.52 -8.96
C PRO A 525 -21.02 19.24 -8.85
N ASN A 526 -20.59 18.06 -9.30
CA ASN A 526 -19.20 17.61 -9.26
C ASN A 526 -18.49 17.94 -10.58
N GLY A 527 -17.28 18.51 -10.50
CA GLY A 527 -16.46 18.98 -11.62
C GLY A 527 -15.77 20.31 -11.31
N ILE A 528 -14.83 20.76 -12.17
CA ILE A 528 -14.23 22.09 -12.03
C ILE A 528 -15.28 23.15 -12.39
N VAL A 529 -16.07 23.59 -11.41
CA VAL A 529 -17.08 24.64 -11.56
C VAL A 529 -16.46 25.99 -11.27
N GLY A 530 -15.93 26.64 -12.30
CA GLY A 530 -15.26 27.94 -12.18
C GLY A 530 -15.98 28.91 -11.25
N ASN A 531 -15.22 29.45 -10.29
CA ASN A 531 -15.75 30.35 -9.28
C ASN A 531 -16.35 31.63 -9.88
N ASP A 532 -17.53 32.04 -9.37
CA ASP A 532 -18.24 33.24 -9.82
C ASP A 532 -17.38 34.52 -9.72
N GLN A 533 -16.47 34.59 -8.73
CA GLN A 533 -15.53 35.70 -8.51
C GLN A 533 -14.40 35.73 -9.55
N CYS A 534 -14.20 34.67 -10.32
CA CYS A 534 -13.19 34.61 -11.38
C CYS A 534 -13.61 35.44 -12.61
N SER A 535 -14.89 35.78 -12.71
CA SER A 535 -15.42 36.69 -13.74
C SER A 535 -15.33 38.17 -13.34
N ALA A 536 -14.86 38.48 -12.13
CA ALA A 536 -14.78 39.86 -11.63
C ALA A 536 -13.82 40.70 -12.48
N THR A 537 -14.30 41.83 -12.98
CA THR A 537 -13.51 42.79 -13.77
C THR A 537 -12.63 43.66 -12.87
N GLY A 538 -11.35 43.81 -13.21
CA GLY A 538 -10.42 44.68 -12.49
C GLY A 538 -8.97 44.47 -12.95
N SER A 539 -8.06 45.36 -12.55
CA SER A 539 -6.62 45.26 -12.85
C SER A 539 -5.79 44.77 -11.65
N ASP A 540 -6.29 44.90 -10.42
CA ASP A 540 -5.62 44.44 -9.20
C ASP A 540 -5.78 42.93 -8.97
N ILE A 541 -4.91 42.33 -8.16
CA ILE A 541 -5.03 40.93 -7.69
C ILE A 541 -6.47 40.61 -7.27
N ASN A 542 -6.98 39.46 -7.70
CA ASN A 542 -8.35 39.02 -7.43
C ASN A 542 -8.51 38.43 -6.02
N TRP A 543 -8.37 39.26 -4.99
CA TRP A 543 -8.47 38.84 -3.59
C TRP A 543 -9.79 38.15 -3.25
N ALA A 544 -10.89 38.52 -3.92
CA ALA A 544 -12.19 37.89 -3.75
C ALA A 544 -12.17 36.41 -4.17
N ALA A 545 -11.48 36.07 -5.26
CA ALA A 545 -11.31 34.68 -5.68
C ALA A 545 -10.31 33.91 -4.79
N ILE A 546 -9.24 34.58 -4.33
CA ILE A 546 -8.20 33.98 -3.47
C ILE A 546 -8.76 33.58 -2.11
N THR A 547 -9.46 34.52 -1.46
CA THR A 547 -9.97 34.37 -0.10
C THR A 547 -11.34 33.71 -0.01
N ARG A 548 -11.97 33.37 -1.15
CA ARG A 548 -13.22 32.60 -1.16
C ARG A 548 -12.97 31.23 -0.56
N GLU A 549 -13.71 30.93 0.51
CA GLU A 549 -13.81 29.57 1.02
C GLU A 549 -14.52 28.68 -0.02
N SER A 550 -13.85 27.60 -0.39
CA SER A 550 -14.39 26.58 -1.29
C SER A 550 -15.26 25.64 -0.48
N ALA A 551 -16.53 25.47 -0.87
CA ALA A 551 -17.35 24.34 -0.46
C ALA A 551 -16.94 23.06 -1.21
N SER A 552 -16.36 23.20 -2.40
CA SER A 552 -15.77 22.12 -3.20
C SER A 552 -14.54 22.59 -3.97
N TYR A 553 -13.62 21.69 -4.32
CA TYR A 553 -12.46 22.04 -5.16
C TYR A 553 -12.85 22.70 -6.50
N GLY A 554 -14.03 22.40 -7.03
CA GLY A 554 -14.54 23.00 -8.25
C GLY A 554 -14.63 24.53 -8.18
N GLU A 555 -14.91 25.11 -7.01
CA GLU A 555 -15.08 26.56 -6.78
C GLU A 555 -13.77 27.37 -6.78
N ASN A 556 -12.79 26.99 -7.60
CA ASN A 556 -11.58 27.75 -7.87
C ASN A 556 -11.64 28.38 -9.27
N CYS A 557 -10.74 29.31 -9.57
CA CYS A 557 -10.64 29.81 -10.95
C CYS A 557 -10.10 28.72 -11.87
N VAL A 558 -10.78 28.51 -12.99
CA VAL A 558 -10.38 27.53 -14.00
C VAL A 558 -9.07 27.97 -14.65
N ASN A 559 -8.91 29.27 -14.90
CA ASN A 559 -7.71 29.82 -15.53
C ASN A 559 -6.87 30.58 -14.51
N LEU A 560 -5.55 30.39 -14.56
CA LEU A 560 -4.59 31.05 -13.69
C LEU A 560 -4.68 32.58 -13.80
N SER A 561 -4.84 33.11 -15.02
CA SER A 561 -4.95 34.54 -15.29
C SER A 561 -6.09 35.23 -14.53
N GLN A 562 -7.14 34.49 -14.14
CA GLN A 562 -8.29 35.04 -13.41
C GLN A 562 -7.97 35.49 -11.98
N TYR A 563 -6.86 35.00 -11.40
CA TYR A 563 -6.36 35.51 -10.12
C TYR A 563 -5.59 36.83 -10.25
N ARG A 564 -5.12 37.18 -11.46
CA ARG A 564 -4.37 38.41 -11.77
C ARG A 564 -3.13 38.60 -10.89
N LEU A 565 -2.36 37.53 -10.71
CA LEU A 565 -1.17 37.49 -9.83
C LEU A 565 0.09 38.11 -10.45
N PHE A 566 0.19 38.12 -11.79
CA PHE A 566 1.37 38.57 -12.53
C PHE A 566 1.06 39.83 -13.36
N GLU A 567 2.05 40.70 -13.55
CA GLU A 567 1.91 41.89 -14.40
C GLU A 567 1.66 41.51 -15.86
N ASP A 568 2.37 40.49 -16.33
CA ASP A 568 2.13 39.79 -17.59
C ASP A 568 1.60 38.39 -17.29
N SER A 569 0.35 38.13 -17.61
CA SER A 569 -0.27 36.82 -17.36
C SER A 569 0.31 35.70 -18.21
N THR A 570 1.12 36.01 -19.24
CA THR A 570 1.80 35.03 -20.10
C THR A 570 3.22 34.73 -19.66
N ASP A 571 3.77 35.51 -18.72
CA ASP A 571 5.09 35.28 -18.12
C ASP A 571 4.99 35.15 -16.59
N PRO A 572 4.67 33.95 -16.08
CA PRO A 572 4.59 33.68 -14.64
C PRO A 572 5.98 33.50 -13.97
N THR A 573 7.07 33.80 -14.69
CA THR A 573 8.44 33.68 -14.18
C THR A 573 8.96 35.01 -13.63
N GLN A 574 8.27 36.11 -13.92
CA GLN A 574 8.67 37.46 -13.53
C GLN A 574 7.51 38.31 -13.01
N ASN A 575 7.84 39.41 -12.33
CA ASN A 575 6.99 40.55 -11.96
C ASN A 575 5.55 40.22 -11.49
N LEU A 576 5.36 40.24 -10.17
CA LEU A 576 4.03 40.15 -9.55
C LEU A 576 3.21 41.43 -9.77
N ASN A 577 1.90 41.30 -9.97
CA ASN A 577 0.95 42.41 -10.05
C ASN A 577 0.67 43.03 -8.66
N ILE A 578 1.70 43.61 -8.04
CA ILE A 578 1.60 44.19 -6.69
C ILE A 578 1.06 45.61 -6.78
N SER A 579 -0.17 45.79 -6.28
CA SER A 579 -0.76 47.11 -6.04
C SER A 579 -0.81 47.45 -4.55
N ALA A 580 -1.38 48.61 -4.18
CA ALA A 580 -1.50 49.02 -2.78
C ALA A 580 -2.27 48.02 -1.88
N SER A 581 -3.02 47.09 -2.48
CA SER A 581 -3.80 46.07 -1.77
C SER A 581 -3.00 44.83 -1.36
N GLY A 582 -1.79 44.66 -1.89
CA GLY A 582 -0.99 43.45 -1.70
C GLY A 582 0.49 43.75 -1.52
N LYS A 583 1.23 42.72 -1.12
CA LYS A 583 2.69 42.71 -1.08
C LYS A 583 3.18 41.31 -1.43
N GLY A 584 4.36 41.24 -2.03
CA GLY A 584 4.94 39.98 -2.44
C GLY A 584 6.32 40.16 -3.04
N THR A 585 7.04 39.07 -3.16
CA THR A 585 8.38 39.04 -3.76
C THR A 585 8.72 37.64 -4.23
N LEU A 586 9.70 37.55 -5.13
CA LEU A 586 10.34 36.30 -5.51
C LEU A 586 11.22 35.82 -4.35
N TYR A 587 11.32 34.51 -4.18
CA TYR A 587 12.28 33.93 -3.25
C TYR A 587 12.94 32.68 -3.83
N GLU A 588 14.14 32.40 -3.33
CA GLU A 588 14.95 31.26 -3.72
C GLU A 588 15.25 30.37 -2.53
N MET A 589 15.45 29.10 -2.83
CA MET A 589 15.86 28.09 -1.85
C MET A 589 17.38 27.94 -1.91
N ASN A 590 18.05 27.80 -0.76
CA ASN A 590 19.49 27.53 -0.71
C ASN A 590 19.85 26.16 -1.31
N VAL A 591 18.93 25.18 -1.17
CA VAL A 591 18.96 23.86 -1.82
C VAL A 591 17.57 23.56 -2.36
N GLU A 592 17.48 23.11 -3.61
CA GLU A 592 16.21 22.87 -4.28
C GLU A 592 15.77 21.39 -4.22
N LEU A 593 14.45 21.18 -4.17
CA LEU A 593 13.85 19.87 -4.44
C LEU A 593 14.11 19.50 -5.90
N PHE A 594 14.65 18.31 -6.13
CA PHE A 594 14.83 17.80 -7.49
C PHE A 594 13.47 17.46 -8.12
N THR A 595 13.28 17.82 -9.40
CA THR A 595 12.07 17.50 -10.17
C THR A 595 12.43 17.47 -11.64
N ASP A 596 12.97 16.35 -12.12
CA ASP A 596 13.32 16.12 -13.52
C ASP A 596 14.12 17.24 -14.21
N TYR A 597 15.09 17.81 -13.48
CA TYR A 597 15.88 18.98 -13.91
C TYR A 597 15.05 20.25 -14.24
N ALA A 598 13.75 20.26 -13.90
CA ALA A 598 12.89 21.43 -14.01
C ALA A 598 13.28 22.50 -12.97
N ARG A 599 13.32 23.74 -13.45
CA ARG A 599 13.58 24.95 -12.67
C ARG A 599 12.28 25.52 -12.12
N LYS A 600 12.39 26.28 -11.03
CA LYS A 600 11.25 26.64 -10.20
C LYS A 600 11.32 28.13 -9.83
N TYR A 601 10.46 28.95 -10.43
CA TYR A 601 10.26 30.34 -10.01
C TYR A 601 9.25 30.36 -8.87
N ARG A 602 9.64 30.94 -7.72
CA ARG A 602 8.81 30.91 -6.50
C ARG A 602 8.50 32.32 -6.03
N PHE A 603 7.23 32.54 -5.70
CA PHE A 603 6.77 33.83 -5.17
C PHE A 603 5.94 33.63 -3.91
N VAL A 604 6.03 34.59 -3.01
CA VAL A 604 5.06 34.76 -1.93
C VAL A 604 4.24 36.02 -2.21
N VAL A 605 2.92 35.92 -2.04
CA VAL A 605 1.98 37.04 -2.16
C VAL A 605 1.07 37.02 -0.94
N MET A 606 0.78 38.18 -0.34
CA MET A 606 -0.17 38.28 0.77
C MET A 606 -0.87 39.65 0.78
N PRO A 607 -2.03 39.77 1.47
CA PRO A 607 -2.69 41.07 1.68
C PRO A 607 -1.75 42.07 2.36
N SER A 608 -1.92 43.35 2.05
CA SER A 608 -1.00 44.42 2.52
C SER A 608 -0.89 44.55 4.05
N ASP A 609 -1.94 44.19 4.79
CA ASP A 609 -2.16 44.44 6.22
C ASP A 609 -1.83 43.26 7.14
N VAL A 610 -1.43 42.12 6.59
CA VAL A 610 -1.08 40.90 7.34
C VAL A 610 0.41 40.57 7.20
N ALA A 611 0.99 39.83 8.13
CA ALA A 611 2.38 39.36 8.06
C ALA A 611 2.50 37.97 8.67
N ALA A 612 3.46 37.18 8.21
CA ALA A 612 3.75 35.86 8.77
C ALA A 612 4.50 35.97 10.11
N ASN A 613 4.25 35.02 11.01
CA ASN A 613 5.10 34.86 12.21
C ASN A 613 6.27 33.92 11.92
N TYR A 614 7.41 34.23 12.55
CA TYR A 614 8.61 33.40 12.45
C TYR A 614 8.39 32.06 13.17
N ARG A 615 8.75 30.96 12.51
CA ARG A 615 8.97 29.64 13.11
C ARG A 615 10.40 29.22 12.78
N GLU A 616 11.14 28.68 13.74
CA GLU A 616 12.57 28.42 13.56
C GLU A 616 12.82 27.19 12.69
N GLN A 617 12.14 26.08 13.01
CA GLN A 617 12.37 24.77 12.39
C GLN A 617 11.33 24.38 11.35
N GLU A 618 10.18 25.02 11.37
CA GLU A 618 9.06 24.69 10.48
C GLU A 618 8.72 25.84 9.55
N VAL A 619 7.73 25.61 8.67
CA VAL A 619 7.28 26.62 7.74
C VAL A 619 6.74 27.83 8.51
N PHE A 620 7.05 29.03 8.01
CA PHE A 620 6.53 30.26 8.60
C PHE A 620 5.01 30.20 8.80
N ASP A 621 4.56 30.85 9.87
CA ASP A 621 3.13 30.93 10.19
C ASP A 621 2.47 31.99 9.32
N PHE A 622 2.08 31.59 8.11
CA PHE A 622 1.49 32.51 7.15
C PHE A 622 0.04 32.85 7.50
N PRO A 623 -0.40 34.11 7.32
CA PRO A 623 -1.77 34.52 7.53
C PRO A 623 -2.71 34.00 6.41
N VAL A 624 -4.01 34.04 6.67
CA VAL A 624 -5.04 33.80 5.63
C VAL A 624 -4.88 34.82 4.51
N GLY A 625 -5.05 34.36 3.27
CA GLY A 625 -4.83 35.12 2.04
C GLY A 625 -3.41 35.00 1.48
N THR A 626 -2.48 34.35 2.18
CA THR A 626 -1.16 34.07 1.61
C THR A 626 -1.27 33.10 0.43
N ILE A 627 -0.48 33.38 -0.61
CA ILE A 627 -0.30 32.52 -1.77
C ILE A 627 1.19 32.22 -1.91
N LEU A 628 1.54 30.95 -1.95
CA LEU A 628 2.85 30.50 -2.40
C LEU A 628 2.69 30.00 -3.83
N ILE A 629 3.38 30.65 -4.75
CA ILE A 629 3.31 30.36 -6.18
C ILE A 629 4.59 29.64 -6.57
N LYS A 630 4.47 28.57 -7.35
CA LYS A 630 5.61 27.85 -7.91
C LYS A 630 5.37 27.54 -9.37
N THR A 631 6.11 28.20 -10.25
CA THR A 631 6.10 27.94 -11.70
C THR A 631 7.25 27.03 -12.05
N PHE A 632 6.97 25.89 -12.68
CA PHE A 632 7.96 24.95 -13.15
C PHE A 632 8.22 25.18 -14.64
N VAL A 633 9.50 25.28 -14.98
CA VAL A 633 9.95 25.40 -16.35
C VAL A 633 10.99 24.34 -16.66
N LEU A 634 10.94 23.80 -17.87
CA LEU A 634 11.91 22.82 -18.35
C LEU A 634 12.90 23.51 -19.29
N PRO A 635 14.20 23.56 -18.96
CA PRO A 635 15.19 24.10 -19.88
C PRO A 635 15.44 23.12 -21.03
N SER A 636 15.75 23.65 -22.23
CA SER A 636 16.22 22.80 -23.33
C SER A 636 17.59 22.17 -23.06
N ASN A 637 18.44 22.83 -22.27
CA ASN A 637 19.74 22.33 -21.84
C ASN A 637 20.09 22.83 -20.44
N THR A 638 20.55 21.94 -19.54
CA THR A 638 20.88 22.31 -18.16
C THR A 638 22.11 23.22 -18.01
N THR A 639 22.99 23.26 -19.01
CA THR A 639 24.21 24.09 -19.03
C THR A 639 23.85 25.52 -19.52
N ASN A 640 23.72 26.48 -18.59
CA ASN A 640 23.30 27.89 -18.81
C ASN A 640 21.78 28.18 -18.77
N ALA A 641 21.04 27.40 -18.00
CA ALA A 641 19.58 27.36 -18.11
C ALA A 641 18.76 28.52 -17.49
N MET A 642 19.33 29.55 -16.84
CA MET A 642 18.47 30.59 -16.22
C MET A 642 17.97 31.61 -17.26
N GLY A 643 16.67 31.59 -17.55
CA GLY A 643 16.00 32.56 -18.41
C GLY A 643 16.33 32.45 -19.91
N VAL A 644 16.87 31.32 -20.35
CA VAL A 644 17.25 31.06 -21.74
C VAL A 644 16.66 29.73 -22.18
N ASP A 645 15.84 29.75 -23.24
CA ASP A 645 15.22 28.56 -23.86
C ASP A 645 14.54 27.61 -22.86
N GLU A 646 13.74 28.18 -21.95
CA GLU A 646 12.92 27.45 -20.96
C GLU A 646 11.46 27.31 -21.46
N GLU A 647 10.90 26.10 -21.35
CA GLU A 647 9.47 25.84 -21.59
C GLU A 647 8.70 25.92 -20.27
N ILE A 648 7.66 26.75 -20.19
CA ILE A 648 6.76 26.79 -19.03
C ILE A 648 5.84 25.57 -19.06
N ILE A 649 5.85 24.76 -18.01
CA ILE A 649 5.07 23.51 -17.95
C ILE A 649 3.83 23.68 -17.08
N GLU A 650 4.03 24.08 -15.82
CA GLU A 650 2.96 24.17 -14.84
C GLU A 650 3.18 25.34 -13.86
N THR A 651 2.09 25.78 -13.23
CA THR A 651 2.12 26.68 -12.08
C THR A 651 1.27 26.09 -10.97
N ARG A 652 1.86 25.89 -9.79
CA ARG A 652 1.13 25.45 -8.59
C ARG A 652 0.90 26.63 -7.66
N LEU A 653 -0.35 26.77 -7.21
CA LEU A 653 -0.72 27.71 -6.15
C LEU A 653 -0.97 26.93 -4.86
N LEU A 654 -0.29 27.29 -3.78
CA LEU A 654 -0.75 26.98 -2.42
C LEU A 654 -1.40 28.23 -1.85
N ILE A 655 -2.72 28.19 -1.67
CA ILE A 655 -3.51 29.30 -1.14
C ILE A 655 -3.89 29.00 0.31
N HIS A 656 -3.54 29.89 1.23
CA HIS A 656 -3.94 29.78 2.63
C HIS A 656 -5.30 30.44 2.84
N ARG A 657 -6.31 29.64 3.13
CA ARG A 657 -7.68 30.07 3.44
C ARG A 657 -7.97 29.89 4.92
N SER A 658 -9.11 30.36 5.40
CA SER A 658 -9.49 30.17 6.80
C SER A 658 -9.71 28.70 7.17
N SER A 659 -10.02 27.84 6.19
CA SER A 659 -10.06 26.39 6.34
C SER A 659 -8.69 25.70 6.29
N GLY A 660 -7.60 26.43 6.04
CA GLY A 660 -6.25 25.90 5.87
C GLY A 660 -5.71 26.04 4.43
N TRP A 661 -4.65 25.30 4.11
CA TRP A 661 -3.98 25.37 2.81
C TRP A 661 -4.70 24.56 1.73
N VAL A 662 -4.81 25.13 0.54
CA VAL A 662 -5.35 24.48 -0.66
C VAL A 662 -4.28 24.45 -1.75
N ALA A 663 -4.04 23.28 -2.34
CA ALA A 663 -3.13 23.11 -3.47
C ALA A 663 -3.88 23.06 -4.80
N LEU A 664 -3.47 23.90 -5.74
CA LEU A 664 -4.09 24.07 -7.06
C LEU A 664 -3.00 24.00 -8.16
N PRO A 665 -2.79 22.84 -8.81
CA PRO A 665 -1.91 22.73 -9.96
C PRO A 665 -2.60 23.23 -11.25
N TYR A 666 -1.89 24.06 -12.02
CA TYR A 666 -2.33 24.57 -13.33
C TYR A 666 -1.36 24.12 -14.41
N VAL A 667 -1.89 23.60 -15.52
CA VAL A 667 -1.14 23.17 -16.69
C VAL A 667 -1.17 24.26 -17.75
N TRP A 668 0.00 24.66 -18.27
CA TRP A 668 0.09 25.65 -19.34
C TRP A 668 -0.29 25.07 -20.69
N ASN A 669 -1.05 25.83 -21.47
CA ASN A 669 -1.38 25.47 -22.85
C ASN A 669 -0.16 25.59 -23.78
N GLU A 670 -0.23 24.98 -24.96
CA GLU A 670 0.89 24.92 -25.91
C GLU A 670 1.35 26.31 -26.39
N ASP A 671 0.41 27.25 -26.56
CA ASP A 671 0.70 28.62 -26.99
C ASP A 671 1.14 29.56 -25.85
N LYS A 672 1.23 29.04 -24.62
CA LYS A 672 1.68 29.72 -23.40
C LYS A 672 0.91 31.01 -23.10
N THR A 673 -0.37 31.02 -23.43
CA THR A 673 -1.25 32.18 -23.21
C THR A 673 -1.94 32.16 -21.85
N ASP A 674 -2.16 30.99 -21.26
CA ASP A 674 -2.73 30.81 -19.91
C ASP A 674 -2.46 29.39 -19.38
N ALA A 675 -2.84 29.13 -18.14
CA ALA A 675 -2.81 27.81 -17.54
C ALA A 675 -4.17 27.43 -16.96
N THR A 676 -4.55 26.15 -17.12
CA THR A 676 -5.85 25.62 -16.69
C THR A 676 -5.68 24.72 -15.47
N LEU A 677 -6.55 24.88 -14.47
CA LEU A 677 -6.61 24.04 -13.27
C LEU A 677 -6.82 22.57 -13.66
N THR A 678 -6.04 21.67 -13.08
CA THR A 678 -6.25 20.22 -13.20
C THR A 678 -6.55 19.63 -11.83
N ALA A 679 -7.45 18.66 -11.77
CA ALA A 679 -7.64 17.85 -10.57
C ALA A 679 -6.72 16.64 -10.57
N VAL A 680 -6.57 16.03 -11.75
CA VAL A 680 -5.89 14.76 -11.99
C VAL A 680 -4.43 14.98 -12.38
N SER A 681 -3.66 13.90 -12.30
CA SER A 681 -2.28 13.87 -12.77
C SER A 681 -2.25 14.01 -14.29
N VAL A 682 -1.36 14.84 -14.81
CA VAL A 682 -1.23 15.07 -16.26
C VAL A 682 0.19 14.73 -16.71
N PRO A 683 0.37 13.59 -17.40
CA PRO A 683 1.67 13.19 -17.94
C PRO A 683 1.96 13.86 -19.29
N PHE A 684 3.25 14.13 -19.55
CA PHE A 684 3.74 14.70 -20.79
C PHE A 684 5.09 14.11 -21.19
N GLU A 685 5.23 13.69 -22.44
CA GLU A 685 6.55 13.35 -22.96
C GLU A 685 7.43 14.60 -23.10
N ARG A 686 8.63 14.54 -22.54
CA ARG A 686 9.59 15.64 -22.50
C ARG A 686 11.02 15.17 -22.67
N SER A 687 11.89 16.13 -23.01
CA SER A 687 13.32 15.89 -23.17
C SER A 687 14.14 17.07 -22.69
N VAL A 688 15.30 16.80 -22.08
CA VAL A 688 16.31 17.80 -21.71
C VAL A 688 17.69 17.34 -22.14
N VAL A 689 18.53 18.28 -22.59
CA VAL A 689 19.96 18.02 -22.77
C VAL A 689 20.69 18.28 -21.46
N HIS A 690 21.27 17.23 -20.85
CA HIS A 690 22.05 17.34 -19.63
C HIS A 690 23.47 16.82 -19.89
N LYS A 691 24.50 17.66 -19.68
CA LYS A 691 25.93 17.34 -19.90
C LYS A 691 26.25 16.71 -21.27
N GLY A 692 25.48 17.08 -22.30
CA GLY A 692 25.64 16.60 -23.67
C GLY A 692 24.85 15.33 -24.01
N GLU A 693 24.15 14.74 -23.05
CA GLU A 693 23.21 13.63 -23.24
C GLU A 693 21.78 14.15 -23.34
N THR A 694 20.96 13.53 -24.20
CA THR A 694 19.52 13.82 -24.27
C THR A 694 18.77 12.82 -23.40
N LEU A 695 18.13 13.30 -22.35
CA LEU A 695 17.26 12.51 -21.48
C LEU A 695 15.83 12.67 -21.99
N ASN A 696 15.14 11.56 -22.25
CA ASN A 696 13.70 11.54 -22.57
C ASN A 696 12.95 10.89 -21.41
N PHE A 697 11.84 11.48 -20.99
CA PHE A 697 11.06 11.02 -19.85
C PHE A 697 9.65 11.58 -19.91
N THR A 698 8.74 10.95 -19.18
CA THR A 698 7.39 11.45 -18.96
C THR A 698 7.41 12.41 -17.77
N TYR A 699 7.22 13.71 -18.00
CA TYR A 699 7.01 14.69 -16.94
C TYR A 699 5.58 14.57 -16.42
N GLU A 700 5.37 14.47 -15.10
CA GLU A 700 4.05 14.33 -14.50
C GLU A 700 3.73 15.54 -13.62
N VAL A 701 2.66 16.27 -13.98
CA VAL A 701 2.03 17.25 -13.08
C VAL A 701 1.15 16.46 -12.12
N PRO A 702 1.39 16.51 -10.80
CA PRO A 702 0.67 15.68 -9.84
C PRO A 702 -0.76 16.17 -9.61
N SER A 703 -1.65 15.24 -9.27
CA SER A 703 -3.00 15.54 -8.82
C SER A 703 -3.00 16.27 -7.47
N ARG A 704 -4.16 16.79 -7.06
CA ARG A 704 -4.31 17.36 -5.71
C ARG A 704 -4.08 16.29 -4.64
N ASN A 705 -4.64 15.10 -4.78
CA ASN A 705 -4.45 14.04 -3.78
C ASN A 705 -2.99 13.55 -3.79
N GLU A 706 -2.31 13.53 -4.93
CA GLU A 706 -0.87 13.27 -4.97
C GLU A 706 -0.06 14.37 -4.26
N CYS A 707 -0.51 15.63 -4.30
CA CYS A 707 0.11 16.68 -3.49
C CYS A 707 0.01 16.39 -1.98
N THR A 708 -1.07 15.76 -1.49
CA THR A 708 -1.21 15.44 -0.05
C THR A 708 -0.18 14.42 0.40
N LEU A 709 0.32 13.55 -0.49
CA LEU A 709 1.34 12.55 -0.17
C LEU A 709 2.62 13.17 0.40
N CYS A 710 3.00 14.35 -0.07
CA CYS A 710 4.18 15.09 0.41
C CYS A 710 3.84 16.21 1.40
N HIS A 711 2.67 16.82 1.26
CA HIS A 711 2.30 18.03 1.99
C HIS A 711 1.44 17.78 3.25
N LYS A 712 1.10 16.54 3.57
CA LYS A 712 0.35 16.20 4.77
C LYS A 712 1.26 15.98 5.97
N VAL A 713 0.93 16.64 7.08
CA VAL A 713 1.50 16.38 8.39
C VAL A 713 0.46 15.64 9.23
N GLU A 714 0.83 14.45 9.69
CA GLU A 714 -0.09 13.48 10.31
C GLU A 714 -0.43 13.81 11.77
N SER A 715 0.32 14.69 12.42
CA SER A 715 0.04 15.20 13.76
C SER A 715 0.55 16.64 13.94
N GLU A 716 0.08 17.34 14.97
CA GLU A 716 0.62 18.66 15.32
C GLU A 716 2.14 18.59 15.58
N VAL A 717 2.89 19.55 15.05
CA VAL A 717 4.35 19.66 15.24
C VAL A 717 4.63 20.84 16.15
N THR A 718 5.31 20.59 17.27
CA THR A 718 5.82 21.65 18.15
C THR A 718 7.30 21.87 17.89
N ASP A 719 7.68 23.10 17.50
CA ASP A 719 9.09 23.46 17.37
C ASP A 719 9.77 23.65 18.74
N PRO A 720 11.12 23.63 18.83
CA PRO A 720 11.83 23.81 20.09
C PRO A 720 11.58 25.15 20.80
N SER A 721 11.05 26.13 20.09
CA SER A 721 10.68 27.45 20.62
C SER A 721 9.23 27.49 21.14
N GLY A 722 8.50 26.38 21.06
CA GLY A 722 7.12 26.24 21.53
C GLY A 722 6.06 26.73 20.53
N ASN A 723 6.43 26.98 19.27
CA ASN A 723 5.45 27.29 18.22
C ASN A 723 4.89 26.00 17.64
N ASN A 724 3.58 25.98 17.42
CA ASN A 724 2.91 24.82 16.84
C ASN A 724 2.60 25.06 15.36
N GLN A 725 2.94 24.08 14.53
CA GLN A 725 2.37 23.89 13.20
C GLN A 725 1.22 22.87 13.31
N PRO A 726 0.01 23.22 12.88
CA PRO A 726 -1.14 22.33 12.98
C PRO A 726 -0.99 21.09 12.10
N GLN A 727 -1.68 20.02 12.48
CA GLN A 727 -1.90 18.84 11.65
C GLN A 727 -2.61 19.23 10.33
N GLY A 728 -2.30 18.52 9.24
CA GLY A 728 -2.98 18.68 7.95
C GLY A 728 -2.05 19.12 6.83
N PHE A 729 -2.63 19.68 5.76
CA PHE A 729 -1.87 20.14 4.60
C PHE A 729 -1.02 21.37 4.95
N SER A 730 0.27 21.31 4.67
CA SER A 730 1.23 22.39 4.91
C SER A 730 2.20 22.55 3.74
N PRO A 731 2.66 23.78 3.43
CA PRO A 731 3.84 23.95 2.59
C PRO A 731 5.06 23.24 3.19
N ILE A 732 6.10 23.06 2.37
CA ILE A 732 7.34 22.37 2.77
C ILE A 732 8.52 23.35 2.80
N GLY A 733 8.73 24.11 1.73
CA GLY A 733 9.97 24.88 1.48
C GLY A 733 10.23 26.11 2.35
N PRO A 734 9.26 27.03 2.60
CA PRO A 734 9.51 28.34 3.22
C PRO A 734 9.80 28.26 4.73
N LYS A 735 10.94 27.68 5.07
CA LYS A 735 11.52 27.57 6.41
C LYS A 735 12.72 28.52 6.49
N ALA A 736 12.95 29.12 7.65
CA ALA A 736 14.02 30.10 7.83
C ALA A 736 15.38 29.62 7.29
N ARG A 737 15.77 28.39 7.65
CA ARG A 737 17.04 27.78 7.21
C ARG A 737 17.22 27.68 5.70
N ASN A 738 16.13 27.47 4.97
CA ASN A 738 16.16 27.26 3.51
C ASN A 738 16.27 28.58 2.74
N MET A 739 16.03 29.71 3.40
CA MET A 739 15.94 31.03 2.79
C MET A 739 16.97 32.01 3.34
N ASN A 740 17.72 31.63 4.38
CA ASN A 740 18.69 32.50 5.02
C ASN A 740 19.95 32.65 4.15
N SER A 741 19.88 33.54 3.18
CA SER A 741 20.93 33.79 2.19
C SER A 741 20.80 35.16 1.54
N THR A 742 21.90 35.69 1.00
CA THR A 742 21.91 36.98 0.32
C THR A 742 21.57 36.80 -1.16
N ARG A 743 20.55 37.53 -1.65
CA ARG A 743 20.10 37.47 -3.04
C ARG A 743 20.09 38.84 -3.69
N ALA A 744 20.20 38.84 -5.02
CA ALA A 744 19.96 40.05 -5.81
C ALA A 744 18.48 40.44 -5.71
N VAL A 745 18.21 41.74 -5.68
CA VAL A 745 16.85 42.29 -5.71
C VAL A 745 16.74 43.25 -6.89
N ALA A 746 15.57 43.31 -7.53
CA ALA A 746 15.37 44.05 -8.78
C ALA A 746 15.75 45.56 -8.70
N ALA A 747 15.69 46.16 -7.52
CA ALA A 747 16.04 47.56 -7.29
C ALA A 747 16.83 47.76 -5.98
N GLY A 748 18.12 47.39 -5.97
CA GLY A 748 18.97 47.68 -4.83
C GLY A 748 20.27 46.88 -4.75
N SER A 749 21.01 47.06 -3.66
CA SER A 749 22.13 46.18 -3.29
C SER A 749 21.60 44.80 -2.87
N PRO A 750 22.37 43.72 -3.08
CA PRO A 750 22.02 42.40 -2.56
C PRO A 750 21.68 42.45 -1.07
N ILE A 751 20.65 41.72 -0.66
CA ILE A 751 20.15 41.70 0.71
C ILE A 751 19.79 40.27 1.11
N ASN A 752 19.91 39.94 2.39
CA ASN A 752 19.44 38.67 2.93
C ASN A 752 17.93 38.53 2.73
N GLN A 753 17.44 37.40 2.22
CA GLN A 753 16.02 37.23 1.89
C GLN A 753 15.10 37.37 3.11
N LEU A 754 15.50 36.88 4.29
CA LEU A 754 14.71 37.01 5.51
C LEU A 754 14.58 38.48 5.93
N LEU A 755 15.69 39.23 5.86
CA LEU A 755 15.68 40.67 6.13
C LEU A 755 14.88 41.45 5.06
N HIS A 756 14.93 41.01 3.81
CA HIS A 756 14.11 41.58 2.75
C HIS A 756 12.62 41.36 3.01
N TRP A 757 12.24 40.15 3.46
CA TRP A 757 10.87 39.82 3.85
C TRP A 757 10.39 40.64 5.05
N GLU A 758 11.23 40.87 6.06
CA GLU A 758 10.93 41.77 7.19
C GLU A 758 10.74 43.22 6.70
N ASN A 759 11.63 43.74 5.83
CA ASN A 759 11.53 45.10 5.29
C ASN A 759 10.28 45.33 4.44
N LEU A 760 9.81 44.31 3.73
CA LEU A 760 8.53 44.34 2.99
C LEU A 760 7.31 44.11 3.88
N GLY A 761 7.52 43.78 5.16
CA GLY A 761 6.48 43.41 6.10
C GLY A 761 5.80 42.08 5.78
N LEU A 762 6.47 41.17 5.05
CA LEU A 762 6.01 39.80 4.80
C LEU A 762 6.20 38.92 6.05
N ILE A 763 7.22 39.21 6.87
CA ILE A 763 7.42 38.65 8.21
C ILE A 763 7.27 39.79 9.22
N ALA A 764 6.57 39.55 10.32
CA ALA A 764 6.28 40.58 11.33
C ALA A 764 7.55 41.10 12.03
N SER A 765 8.42 40.20 12.47
CA SER A 765 9.74 40.51 13.04
C SER A 765 10.61 39.26 13.07
N LEU A 766 11.89 39.40 12.75
CA LEU A 766 12.89 38.35 12.96
C LEU A 766 13.34 38.34 14.42
N PRO A 767 13.55 37.15 15.04
CA PRO A 767 13.99 37.07 16.43
C PRO A 767 15.47 37.47 16.62
N ASN A 768 16.25 37.50 15.53
CA ASN A 768 17.68 37.85 15.54
C ASN A 768 18.12 38.36 14.16
N THR A 769 19.36 38.83 14.04
CA THR A 769 19.97 39.17 12.75
C THR A 769 20.22 37.89 11.94
N PRO A 770 20.20 37.96 10.60
CA PRO A 770 20.34 36.78 9.74
C PRO A 770 21.57 35.91 10.03
N GLU A 771 22.68 36.49 10.46
CA GLU A 771 23.91 35.77 10.81
C GLU A 771 23.76 34.85 12.03
N ASN A 772 22.74 35.06 12.84
CA ASN A 772 22.43 34.29 14.05
C ASN A 772 21.15 33.44 13.88
N LEU A 773 20.55 33.42 12.68
CA LEU A 773 19.43 32.55 12.36
C LEU A 773 19.94 31.27 11.69
N PRO A 774 19.20 30.14 11.79
CA PRO A 774 19.55 28.92 11.07
C PRO A 774 19.70 29.17 9.56
N ALA A 775 20.66 28.49 8.93
CA ALA A 775 20.90 28.50 7.50
C ALA A 775 21.38 27.12 7.06
N VAL A 776 20.88 26.63 5.93
CA VAL A 776 21.50 25.51 5.20
C VAL A 776 22.51 26.08 4.18
N PRO A 777 23.52 25.30 3.76
CA PRO A 777 24.50 25.78 2.79
C PRO A 777 23.86 26.13 1.45
N GLU A 778 24.42 27.14 0.77
CA GLU A 778 23.97 27.58 -0.56
C GLU A 778 24.65 26.78 -1.67
N PHE A 779 23.88 26.02 -2.45
CA PHE A 779 24.41 25.23 -3.56
C PHE A 779 23.65 25.39 -4.84
N ASP A 780 24.40 25.19 -5.91
CA ASP A 780 23.85 24.63 -7.12
C ASP A 780 24.05 23.10 -7.12
N THR A 781 23.00 22.34 -6.83
CA THR A 781 23.06 20.87 -6.89
C THR A 781 23.48 20.37 -8.26
N GLU A 782 23.19 21.11 -9.32
CA GLU A 782 23.55 20.78 -10.70
C GLU A 782 25.05 20.93 -10.99
N ALA A 783 25.75 21.78 -10.22
CA ALA A 783 27.19 21.96 -10.33
C ALA A 783 27.98 20.79 -9.68
N GLY A 784 27.33 20.03 -8.77
CA GLY A 784 27.88 18.86 -8.11
C GLY A 784 28.91 19.14 -7.00
N ALA A 785 29.09 18.19 -6.08
CA ALA A 785 29.88 18.29 -4.85
C ALA A 785 31.41 18.10 -5.03
N SER A 786 32.05 18.93 -5.86
CA SER A 786 33.51 18.83 -6.07
C SER A 786 34.31 19.60 -5.01
N ASN A 787 35.33 18.96 -4.42
CA ASN A 787 36.30 19.54 -3.47
C ASN A 787 35.73 19.96 -2.09
N LEU A 788 34.67 19.31 -1.62
CA LEU A 788 34.15 19.50 -0.26
C LEU A 788 34.97 18.68 0.77
N THR A 789 35.15 19.22 1.97
CA THR A 789 35.62 18.48 3.14
C THR A 789 34.53 17.53 3.67
N ASP A 790 34.89 16.52 4.47
CA ASP A 790 33.92 15.58 5.04
C ASP A 790 32.78 16.27 5.80
N ALA A 791 33.10 17.36 6.53
CA ALA A 791 32.11 18.15 7.25
C ALA A 791 31.17 18.93 6.30
N GLU A 792 31.71 19.47 5.20
CA GLU A 792 30.89 20.14 4.18
C GLU A 792 30.03 19.12 3.41
N LEU A 793 30.53 17.91 3.14
CA LEU A 793 29.77 16.82 2.54
C LEU A 793 28.57 16.41 3.40
N GLU A 794 28.78 16.23 4.70
CA GLU A 794 27.70 15.91 5.64
C GLU A 794 26.65 17.02 5.67
N ASP A 795 27.07 18.27 5.79
CA ASP A 795 26.16 19.41 5.84
C ASP A 795 25.30 19.50 4.56
N TYR A 796 25.93 19.23 3.41
CA TYR A 796 25.28 19.14 2.12
C TYR A 796 24.28 17.99 1.99
N ALA A 797 24.71 16.80 2.38
CA ALA A 797 23.87 15.61 2.33
C ALA A 797 22.63 15.80 3.20
N LYS A 798 22.78 16.40 4.39
CA LYS A 798 21.65 16.75 5.25
C LYS A 798 20.71 17.76 4.59
N ALA A 799 21.22 18.81 3.97
CA ALA A 799 20.37 19.80 3.28
C ALA A 799 19.62 19.18 2.09
N TYR A 800 20.29 18.31 1.31
CA TYR A 800 19.68 17.57 0.21
C TYR A 800 18.57 16.63 0.70
N LEU A 801 18.83 15.85 1.75
CA LEU A 801 17.84 14.92 2.33
C LEU A 801 16.69 15.65 3.04
N ASP A 802 16.92 16.81 3.64
CA ASP A 802 15.86 17.63 4.26
C ASP A 802 14.83 18.05 3.21
N VAL A 803 15.30 18.60 2.08
CA VAL A 803 14.42 19.11 1.04
C VAL A 803 13.76 17.98 0.24
N ASN A 804 14.47 16.87 -0.04
CA ASN A 804 13.97 15.79 -0.89
C ASN A 804 13.25 14.66 -0.14
N CYS A 805 13.53 14.44 1.15
CA CYS A 805 13.07 13.24 1.86
C CYS A 805 12.41 13.51 3.22
N ALA A 806 12.81 14.56 3.96
CA ALA A 806 12.41 14.72 5.36
C ALA A 806 10.92 15.03 5.58
N HIS A 807 10.22 15.57 4.59
CA HIS A 807 8.76 15.78 4.69
C HIS A 807 8.01 14.45 4.87
N CYS A 808 8.50 13.34 4.29
CA CYS A 808 7.98 11.99 4.54
C CYS A 808 8.68 11.31 5.72
N HIS A 809 10.02 11.38 5.76
CA HIS A 809 10.87 10.73 6.75
C HIS A 809 11.12 11.63 7.96
N ARG A 810 10.03 11.98 8.63
CA ARG A 810 10.00 12.70 9.92
C ARG A 810 9.06 11.97 10.89
N THR A 811 9.00 12.42 12.14
CA THR A 811 8.12 11.81 13.16
C THR A 811 6.64 11.95 12.79
N GLU A 812 6.25 13.07 12.19
CA GLU A 812 4.86 13.40 11.86
C GLU A 812 4.54 13.20 10.36
N GLY A 813 5.38 12.45 9.64
CA GLY A 813 5.27 12.25 8.20
C GLY A 813 4.75 10.86 7.83
N LYS A 814 4.37 10.68 6.56
CA LYS A 814 3.85 9.41 6.03
C LYS A 814 4.76 8.20 6.31
N ALA A 815 6.08 8.41 6.34
CA ALA A 815 7.08 7.36 6.56
C ALA A 815 7.59 7.29 8.01
N ALA A 816 6.77 7.76 8.98
CA ALA A 816 7.16 7.86 10.39
C ALA A 816 7.59 6.55 11.03
N SER A 817 7.02 5.41 10.60
CA SER A 817 7.34 4.07 11.11
C SER A 817 8.77 3.63 10.81
N ASN A 818 9.48 4.28 9.89
CA ASN A 818 10.88 4.01 9.65
C ASN A 818 11.76 4.47 10.82
N PRO A 819 12.81 3.72 11.19
CA PRO A 819 13.65 4.04 12.35
C PRO A 819 14.62 5.22 12.10
N PHE A 820 14.53 5.88 10.95
CA PHE A 820 15.41 6.97 10.55
C PHE A 820 14.63 8.22 10.15
N LYS A 821 15.30 9.37 10.24
CA LYS A 821 14.74 10.71 10.10
C LYS A 821 15.74 11.62 9.37
N PHE A 822 15.26 12.55 8.54
CA PHE A 822 16.11 13.34 7.63
C PHE A 822 16.05 14.85 7.84
N GLU A 823 15.36 15.35 8.87
CA GLU A 823 15.29 16.79 9.14
C GLU A 823 16.69 17.38 9.39
N TYR A 824 17.02 18.48 8.70
CA TYR A 824 18.36 19.09 8.74
C TYR A 824 18.86 19.42 10.16
N TRP A 825 17.95 19.86 11.02
CA TRP A 825 18.26 20.33 12.39
C TRP A 825 18.54 19.22 13.39
N ARG A 826 18.27 17.95 13.05
CA ARG A 826 18.57 16.83 13.95
C ARG A 826 20.07 16.72 14.17
N SER A 827 20.43 16.43 15.42
CA SER A 827 21.81 16.24 15.85
C SER A 827 22.26 14.80 15.63
N GLY A 828 23.41 14.62 14.97
CA GLY A 828 24.08 13.32 14.84
C GLY A 828 23.56 12.44 13.68
N THR A 829 24.49 11.87 12.92
CA THR A 829 24.21 10.98 11.79
C THR A 829 23.55 9.66 12.18
N SER A 830 23.56 9.30 13.47
CA SER A 830 22.93 8.07 13.99
C SER A 830 21.42 8.01 13.77
N GLU A 831 20.73 9.16 13.77
CA GLU A 831 19.29 9.24 13.52
C GLU A 831 18.93 9.15 12.03
N MET A 832 19.92 9.22 11.13
CA MET A 832 19.74 9.16 9.66
C MET A 832 19.72 7.73 9.11
N GLY A 833 19.83 6.73 9.97
CA GLY A 833 19.71 5.32 9.58
C GLY A 833 21.02 4.59 9.30
N ILE A 834 22.15 5.06 9.86
CA ILE A 834 23.42 4.33 9.78
C ILE A 834 23.30 2.97 10.46
N CYS A 835 23.58 1.90 9.71
CA CYS A 835 23.35 0.51 10.08
C CYS A 835 21.93 0.21 10.60
N ALA A 836 20.95 1.09 10.34
CA ALA A 836 19.57 0.85 10.69
C ALA A 836 18.94 -0.08 9.66
N ARG A 837 18.11 -0.99 10.17
CA ARG A 837 17.36 -1.96 9.38
C ARG A 837 16.05 -1.30 8.89
N GLY A 838 15.87 -1.19 7.58
CA GLY A 838 14.70 -0.54 6.98
C GLY A 838 13.46 -1.44 7.00
N VAL A 839 12.27 -0.92 7.30
CA VAL A 839 11.04 -1.73 7.42
C VAL A 839 10.69 -2.48 6.12
N THR A 840 11.13 -1.97 4.96
CA THR A 840 10.96 -2.58 3.64
C THR A 840 12.24 -3.26 3.15
N PHE A 841 12.68 -4.32 3.83
CA PHE A 841 13.97 -5.02 3.61
C PHE A 841 14.21 -5.57 2.19
N HIS A 842 13.17 -5.70 1.36
CA HIS A 842 13.25 -6.37 0.05
C HIS A 842 13.46 -5.43 -1.15
N LYS A 843 13.64 -4.11 -0.93
CA LYS A 843 13.73 -3.10 -2.01
C LYS A 843 15.12 -2.51 -2.20
N GLY A 844 16.19 -3.25 -1.88
CA GLY A 844 17.55 -2.75 -2.07
C GLY A 844 18.65 -3.80 -1.91
N PRO A 845 19.92 -3.38 -2.03
CA PRO A 845 21.08 -4.28 -2.12
C PRO A 845 21.48 -4.93 -0.79
N SER A 846 20.97 -4.44 0.34
CA SER A 846 21.23 -4.97 1.68
C SER A 846 20.04 -4.65 2.62
N PRO A 847 19.97 -5.21 3.85
CA PRO A 847 18.92 -4.85 4.80
C PRO A 847 19.12 -3.47 5.46
N PHE A 848 20.23 -2.78 5.19
CA PHE A 848 20.63 -1.55 5.89
C PHE A 848 20.34 -0.28 5.07
N VAL A 849 19.81 0.73 5.75
CA VAL A 849 19.47 2.02 5.14
C VAL A 849 20.73 2.73 4.63
N ILE A 850 21.75 2.84 5.49
CA ILE A 850 23.09 3.34 5.15
C ILE A 850 24.13 2.36 5.71
N VAL A 851 25.07 1.94 4.87
CA VAL A 851 26.28 1.19 5.25
C VAL A 851 27.47 2.15 5.18
N PRO A 852 28.11 2.52 6.31
CA PRO A 852 29.26 3.43 6.32
C PRO A 852 30.37 2.99 5.38
N GLY A 853 30.84 3.91 4.53
CA GLY A 853 31.90 3.62 3.56
C GLY A 853 31.46 2.81 2.34
N ASP A 854 30.19 2.43 2.22
CA ASP A 854 29.70 1.52 1.17
C ASP A 854 28.32 1.97 0.62
N PRO A 855 28.31 2.91 -0.34
CA PRO A 855 27.07 3.37 -0.96
C PRO A 855 26.40 2.30 -1.84
N ASP A 856 27.15 1.35 -2.41
CA ASP A 856 26.60 0.30 -3.27
C ASP A 856 25.74 -0.69 -2.47
N ASN A 857 26.06 -0.91 -1.19
CA ASN A 857 25.25 -1.71 -0.27
C ASN A 857 24.27 -0.87 0.57
N SER A 858 24.14 0.43 0.34
CA SER A 858 23.23 1.31 1.07
C SER A 858 21.87 1.45 0.36
N VAL A 859 20.77 1.06 1.02
CA VAL A 859 19.41 1.17 0.45
C VAL A 859 19.05 2.61 0.08
N LEU A 860 19.44 3.59 0.90
CA LEU A 860 19.20 5.02 0.61
C LEU A 860 19.77 5.41 -0.76
N HIS A 861 21.04 5.07 -1.01
CA HIS A 861 21.74 5.39 -2.25
C HIS A 861 21.15 4.64 -3.45
N TYR A 862 20.84 3.34 -3.30
CA TYR A 862 20.17 2.55 -4.34
C TYR A 862 18.84 3.18 -4.77
N ARG A 863 17.97 3.53 -3.83
CA ARG A 863 16.61 4.03 -4.14
C ARG A 863 16.63 5.40 -4.82
N ILE A 864 17.60 6.26 -4.53
CA ILE A 864 17.74 7.55 -5.24
C ILE A 864 18.40 7.40 -6.63
N ASN A 865 19.00 6.24 -6.92
CA ASN A 865 19.74 5.95 -8.15
C ASN A 865 18.98 5.05 -9.15
N VAL A 866 17.70 4.79 -8.92
CA VAL A 866 16.83 4.03 -9.83
C VAL A 866 15.61 4.86 -10.22
N ASP A 867 14.93 4.48 -11.30
CA ASP A 867 13.75 5.13 -11.89
C ASP A 867 12.56 4.16 -12.05
N ASN A 868 12.59 3.03 -11.33
CA ASN A 868 11.54 2.01 -11.32
C ASN A 868 10.71 2.06 -10.02
N GLY A 869 9.83 1.08 -9.80
CA GLY A 869 8.96 1.01 -8.60
C GLY A 869 9.66 0.94 -7.23
N ASN A 870 11.00 0.89 -7.20
CA ASN A 870 11.80 1.03 -5.98
C ASN A 870 12.37 2.44 -5.76
N MET A 871 12.13 3.38 -6.67
CA MET A 871 12.71 4.70 -6.62
C MET A 871 12.28 5.52 -5.39
N MET A 872 13.14 6.46 -5.01
CA MET A 872 12.87 7.53 -4.06
C MET A 872 13.40 8.87 -4.60
N PRO A 873 12.68 9.99 -4.41
CA PRO A 873 11.27 10.05 -3.98
C PRO A 873 10.34 9.27 -4.93
N GLU A 874 9.22 8.76 -4.41
CA GLU A 874 8.24 7.95 -5.16
C GLU A 874 7.37 8.79 -6.12
N LEU A 875 7.42 10.12 -5.99
CA LEU A 875 6.66 11.07 -6.79
C LEU A 875 7.55 12.27 -7.13
N GLY A 876 7.29 12.89 -8.28
CA GLY A 876 7.93 14.15 -8.68
C GLY A 876 9.29 13.99 -9.35
N ARG A 877 9.68 12.75 -9.71
CA ARG A 877 10.78 12.49 -10.63
C ARG A 877 10.56 11.21 -11.45
N HIS A 878 11.07 11.25 -12.68
CA HIS A 878 11.18 10.16 -13.65
C HIS A 878 12.60 10.00 -14.20
N VAL A 879 13.52 10.92 -13.86
CA VAL A 879 14.95 10.76 -14.11
C VAL A 879 15.75 10.68 -12.81
N VAL A 880 16.92 10.06 -12.89
CA VAL A 880 17.87 10.00 -11.77
C VAL A 880 18.65 11.32 -11.68
N HIS A 881 18.66 11.94 -10.50
CA HIS A 881 19.46 13.12 -10.21
C HIS A 881 20.92 12.72 -9.96
N GLN A 882 21.73 12.68 -11.02
CA GLN A 882 23.09 12.15 -10.99
C GLN A 882 23.99 12.86 -9.96
N GLU A 883 23.83 14.16 -9.81
CA GLU A 883 24.58 14.98 -8.87
C GLU A 883 24.20 14.71 -7.41
N GLY A 884 22.90 14.56 -7.14
CA GLY A 884 22.40 14.18 -5.82
C GLY A 884 22.82 12.76 -5.42
N VAL A 885 22.76 11.81 -6.35
CA VAL A 885 23.27 10.44 -6.17
C VAL A 885 24.74 10.49 -5.79
N LYS A 886 25.55 11.22 -6.56
CA LYS A 886 26.98 11.37 -6.30
C LYS A 886 27.26 12.04 -4.94
N LEU A 887 26.53 13.08 -4.58
CA LEU A 887 26.67 13.76 -3.29
C LEU A 887 26.45 12.79 -2.12
N ILE A 888 25.38 11.99 -2.18
CA ILE A 888 25.07 11.02 -1.13
C ILE A 888 26.10 9.89 -1.11
N ALA A 889 26.60 9.45 -2.27
CA ALA A 889 27.68 8.46 -2.34
C ALA A 889 28.96 8.98 -1.67
N ASP A 890 29.39 10.20 -2.03
CA ASP A 890 30.60 10.83 -1.49
C ASP A 890 30.47 11.05 0.03
N TRP A 891 29.30 11.45 0.53
CA TRP A 891 29.03 11.53 1.97
C TRP A 891 29.08 10.17 2.66
N ILE A 892 28.46 9.13 2.09
CA ILE A 892 28.52 7.77 2.68
C ILE A 892 29.97 7.28 2.77
N TYR A 893 30.81 7.58 1.76
CA TYR A 893 32.24 7.28 1.81
C TYR A 893 32.99 8.03 2.92
N SER A 894 32.57 9.24 3.26
CA SER A 894 33.22 10.05 4.29
C SER A 894 32.81 9.68 5.73
N ILE A 895 31.80 8.84 5.92
CA ILE A 895 31.36 8.41 7.26
C ILE A 895 32.47 7.58 7.92
N ASP A 896 32.89 7.97 9.13
CA ASP A 896 33.81 7.16 9.94
C ASP A 896 33.20 5.79 10.24
N THR A 897 33.83 4.74 9.73
CA THR A 897 33.42 3.35 9.94
C THR A 897 33.70 2.84 11.36
N THR A 898 34.50 3.58 12.14
CA THR A 898 34.89 3.19 13.50
C THR A 898 33.70 3.25 14.45
N GLY A 899 33.28 2.09 14.96
CA GLY A 899 32.20 1.99 15.94
C GLY A 899 30.84 1.59 15.36
N TRP A 900 30.75 1.34 14.05
CA TRP A 900 29.56 0.82 13.38
C TRP A 900 29.75 -0.65 12.99
N SER A 901 28.74 -1.48 13.25
CA SER A 901 28.74 -2.89 12.83
C SER A 901 27.45 -3.23 12.09
N CYS A 902 27.43 -3.01 10.78
CA CYS A 902 26.38 -3.47 9.88
C CYS A 902 26.60 -4.98 9.59
N VAL A 903 26.25 -5.85 10.52
CA VAL A 903 26.44 -7.32 10.40
C VAL A 903 25.07 -7.99 10.21
N GLU A 904 24.99 -8.89 9.23
CA GLU A 904 23.76 -9.66 8.91
C GLU A 904 23.28 -10.56 10.05
#